data_AF-A0A834R6Y4-F1
#
_entry.id   AF-A0A834R6Y4-F1
#
_cell.length_a   1.000
_cell.length_b   1.000
_cell.length_c   1.000
_cell.angle_alpha   90.00
_cell.angle_beta   90.00
_cell.angle_gamma   90.00
#
_symmetry.space_group_name_H-M   'P 1'
#
loop_
_entity.id
_entity.type
_entity.pdbx_description
1 polymer ?
#
loop_
_entity_poly.entity_id
_entity_poly.type
_entity_poly.pdbx_seq_one_letter_code
_entity_poly.pdbx_strand_id
1 'polypeptide(L)'
;MINQLYNLISLAIIIWNSSFSTISSFPDQGKWTFMANKENCHYFSAHSTLFANSVISVKIACDTDHRTSDPSIVNIGLVVRSTPCFEEYFGSESILNEYFRWYYQCPAWIFGDFGYESVTYMKTEELRLTCDHLINLNRIKSNKFIKAPVNYIYNQSCGANLERDQPICLSSSSFRQNLFVSENTHQIKNGYIINVPEDGIYLLIIFINFIDFESGQHSNITVDVNFQSNNGHYLSMVDYPLLTFYASMSILYLIFAVIWFALSFAFWKELLQIQFIIATIILFGMIEKAIFYGVYQSLNHSGILNQQIFFLAEIFSCLKRTLARVLLIMISLGFEIIRPCLGDNINKLIGFGISYFVLGIYESTVRIYKSKNFLVDATLYAGLPLAIVDTAIFWWIFNNLTHTIKTLRIRRNCFRLELFNHLINVLVFAVFASVIFIIWQMHKHKLTSCLDSWRYLWIDEAYWHVLFSLILLAIMILWRPTNNDQRYQFTSLLSSSNSLNDFIDNDLNQCAIENNLGEIKMRFQNNRNEYSKSSPNHLDSHIISAETDDNLKWIEENISTTLVDSSLPSLIDSDEELLAAKFEIIDLIGRHFGTSNSLASGFDWQDPFLINESLSDDEREIKNQMRSYCERQLMPRVLEANRNEKFDIEIMRELGSLGALGPTIKGYGCANVSSVAYGLIAFEIERVDSGYRSAMSVQSSLVMFPIYAFGSEQQKEKYLPGLAKGELIGCFGLTEPNHGSDPSGMETVAKYDPNTKSYYLNGSKTWITNSPIADVFVVWAKYDGTIRGFILERGMRGLSSPKIEGKFSLRASTTGMILMDDVVVPEENVLPNIHGLKGPFSCLNNARYGISWGALGAASFCFENARSYVLERKQFGKSLASTQIVQLRLADMLTEINLGLVTCLHLGRLKDQNRIQPEMISIAKRNSAGKALDIARRCRDMLGGNGISDEYHIIRHVMNLEAVNTYEGTHDIHALILGRSITGIQAFK
;
A
#
# COMPACT_ATOMS: atom_id res chain seq x y z
N MET A 1 9.34 -1.80 6.01
CA MET A 1 9.72 -0.68 5.14
C MET A 1 9.12 -0.77 3.73
N ILE A 2 9.52 -1.70 2.85
CA ILE A 2 9.01 -1.75 1.45
C ILE A 2 7.49 -2.02 1.37
N ASN A 3 6.94 -2.94 2.17
CA ASN A 3 5.48 -3.18 2.24
C ASN A 3 4.71 -2.01 2.88
N GLN A 4 5.34 -1.27 3.79
CA GLN A 4 4.75 -0.06 4.39
C GLN A 4 4.77 1.09 3.38
N LEU A 5 5.85 1.22 2.61
CA LEU A 5 5.96 2.17 1.50
C LEU A 5 4.92 1.85 0.42
N TYR A 6 4.72 0.58 0.07
CA TYR A 6 3.67 0.13 -0.86
C TYR A 6 2.26 0.49 -0.38
N ASN A 7 1.92 0.24 0.89
CA ASN A 7 0.61 0.59 1.43
C ASN A 7 0.40 2.11 1.46
N LEU A 8 1.42 2.89 1.81
CA LEU A 8 1.39 4.36 1.76
C LEU A 8 1.23 4.87 0.32
N ILE A 9 1.93 4.28 -0.64
CA ILE A 9 1.90 4.67 -2.06
C ILE A 9 0.58 4.28 -2.72
N SER A 10 0.09 3.07 -2.50
CA SER A 10 -1.20 2.60 -3.04
C SER A 10 -2.35 3.44 -2.49
N LEU A 11 -2.33 3.74 -1.19
CA LEU A 11 -3.29 4.65 -0.58
C LEU A 11 -3.17 6.07 -1.16
N ALA A 12 -1.96 6.60 -1.34
CA ALA A 12 -1.74 7.93 -1.91
C ALA A 12 -2.17 8.04 -3.39
N ILE A 13 -1.93 7.03 -4.23
CA ILE A 13 -2.33 7.00 -5.64
C ILE A 13 -3.85 6.83 -5.77
N ILE A 14 -4.46 6.02 -4.91
CA ILE A 14 -5.91 5.84 -4.86
C ILE A 14 -6.57 7.14 -4.36
N ILE A 15 -6.07 7.75 -3.28
CA ILE A 15 -6.55 9.05 -2.76
C ILE A 15 -6.38 10.16 -3.81
N TRP A 16 -5.28 10.16 -4.56
CA TRP A 16 -5.08 11.08 -5.69
C TRP A 16 -6.19 10.92 -6.72
N ASN A 17 -6.34 9.74 -7.32
CA ASN A 17 -7.27 9.63 -8.45
C ASN A 17 -8.74 9.65 -8.02
N SER A 18 -9.05 9.31 -6.76
CA SER A 18 -10.41 9.43 -6.21
C SER A 18 -10.77 10.85 -5.76
N SER A 19 -9.79 11.68 -5.39
CA SER A 19 -10.03 13.05 -4.90
C SER A 19 -9.76 14.13 -5.96
N PHE A 20 -9.33 13.77 -7.17
CA PHE A 20 -8.84 14.73 -8.17
C PHE A 20 -9.44 14.58 -9.56
N SER A 21 -10.49 15.35 -9.82
CA SER A 21 -10.85 15.78 -11.17
C SER A 21 -11.50 17.16 -11.18
N THR A 22 -10.79 18.17 -10.69
CA THR A 22 -11.25 19.56 -10.79
C THR A 22 -10.01 20.44 -10.77
N ILE A 23 -9.61 20.89 -11.95
CA ILE A 23 -9.05 22.20 -12.30
C ILE A 23 -8.94 22.19 -13.85
N SER A 24 -9.77 23.01 -14.50
CA SER A 24 -9.83 23.40 -15.93
C SER A 24 -9.42 22.36 -17.00
N SER A 25 -10.39 21.75 -17.68
CA SER A 25 -10.13 20.77 -18.76
C SER A 25 -9.76 21.37 -20.12
N PHE A 26 -9.61 22.69 -20.27
CA PHE A 26 -9.07 23.34 -21.47
C PHE A 26 -8.39 24.66 -21.13
N PRO A 27 -7.41 25.10 -21.93
CA PRO A 27 -7.01 26.51 -21.92
C PRO A 27 -8.20 27.37 -22.36
N ASP A 28 -8.39 28.49 -21.66
CA ASP A 28 -9.56 29.35 -21.87
C ASP A 28 -9.54 29.95 -23.28
N GLN A 29 -10.69 29.91 -23.97
CA GLN A 29 -10.82 30.56 -25.27
C GLN A 29 -10.91 32.08 -25.08
N GLY A 30 -10.12 32.82 -25.86
CA GLY A 30 -10.14 34.28 -25.86
C GLY A 30 -11.29 34.88 -26.68
N LYS A 31 -11.98 34.07 -27.50
CA LYS A 31 -13.12 34.49 -28.32
C LYS A 31 -14.32 33.60 -28.08
N TRP A 32 -15.49 34.23 -27.94
CA TRP A 32 -16.76 33.57 -27.71
C TRP A 32 -17.79 34.11 -28.68
N THR A 33 -18.51 33.22 -29.36
CA THR A 33 -19.62 33.59 -30.24
C THR A 33 -20.89 32.91 -29.73
N PHE A 34 -21.91 33.71 -29.44
CA PHE A 34 -23.22 33.24 -28.99
C PHE A 34 -24.28 33.56 -30.05
N MET A 35 -25.29 32.71 -30.17
CA MET A 35 -26.45 32.94 -31.01
C MET A 35 -27.70 32.98 -30.14
N ALA A 36 -28.49 34.05 -30.26
CA ALA A 36 -29.76 34.21 -29.57
C ALA A 36 -30.94 33.96 -30.53
N ASN A 37 -31.86 33.09 -30.12
CA ASN A 37 -33.12 32.83 -30.83
C ASN A 37 -34.26 33.67 -30.26
N LYS A 38 -35.25 33.98 -31.10
CA LYS A 38 -36.26 35.04 -30.91
C LYS A 38 -37.32 34.82 -29.83
N GLU A 39 -37.40 33.64 -29.23
CA GLU A 39 -38.57 33.24 -28.43
C GLU A 39 -38.55 33.73 -26.97
N ASN A 40 -37.43 34.26 -26.47
CA ASN A 40 -37.29 34.66 -25.08
C ASN A 40 -36.13 35.64 -24.85
N CYS A 41 -36.09 36.16 -23.65
CA CYS A 41 -34.98 36.91 -23.07
C CYS A 41 -33.83 35.96 -22.65
N HIS A 42 -32.59 36.33 -22.98
CA HIS A 42 -31.39 35.51 -22.82
C HIS A 42 -30.31 36.19 -21.96
N TYR A 43 -29.63 35.39 -21.16
CA TYR A 43 -28.42 35.77 -20.43
C TYR A 43 -27.24 34.98 -20.99
N PHE A 44 -26.27 35.67 -21.60
CA PHE A 44 -25.00 35.07 -22.04
C PHE A 44 -23.91 35.41 -21.04
N SER A 45 -23.02 34.45 -20.77
CA SER A 45 -21.87 34.66 -19.91
C SER A 45 -20.58 34.20 -20.59
N ALA A 46 -19.52 34.97 -20.39
CA ALA A 46 -18.18 34.61 -20.81
C ALA A 46 -17.19 35.01 -19.70
N HIS A 47 -16.27 34.12 -19.36
CA HIS A 47 -15.27 34.34 -18.31
C HIS A 47 -13.86 34.20 -18.88
N SER A 48 -12.91 34.99 -18.36
CA SER A 48 -11.48 34.86 -18.69
C SER A 48 -10.62 35.55 -17.63
N THR A 49 -9.35 35.16 -17.55
CA THR A 49 -8.34 35.82 -16.70
C THR A 49 -7.55 36.84 -17.51
N LEU A 50 -7.51 38.10 -17.05
CA LEU A 50 -7.01 39.23 -17.83
C LEU A 50 -5.94 40.02 -17.06
N PHE A 51 -4.97 40.56 -17.81
CA PHE A 51 -4.00 41.53 -17.30
C PHE A 51 -4.64 42.92 -17.17
N ALA A 52 -4.12 43.76 -16.28
CA ALA A 52 -4.47 45.17 -16.23
C ALA A 52 -4.25 45.84 -17.60
N ASN A 53 -5.15 46.74 -17.98
CA ASN A 53 -5.23 47.38 -19.31
C ASN A 53 -5.56 46.44 -20.48
N SER A 54 -6.01 45.20 -20.22
CA SER A 54 -6.61 44.38 -21.26
C SER A 54 -7.96 44.96 -21.71
N VAL A 55 -8.37 44.61 -22.92
CA VAL A 55 -9.57 45.08 -23.60
C VAL A 55 -10.56 43.93 -23.75
N ILE A 56 -11.79 44.14 -23.28
CA ILE A 56 -12.93 43.29 -23.62
C ILE A 56 -13.70 43.98 -24.74
N SER A 57 -13.77 43.34 -25.90
CA SER A 57 -14.52 43.84 -27.05
C SER A 57 -15.80 43.05 -27.24
N VAL A 58 -16.94 43.74 -27.31
CA VAL A 58 -18.26 43.14 -27.57
C VAL A 58 -18.81 43.68 -28.88
N LYS A 59 -19.19 42.77 -29.78
CA LYS A 59 -19.83 43.06 -31.07
C LYS A 59 -21.14 42.30 -31.14
N ILE A 60 -22.21 42.98 -31.54
CA ILE A 60 -23.54 42.39 -31.66
C ILE A 60 -24.05 42.69 -33.06
N ALA A 61 -24.44 41.64 -33.80
CA ALA A 61 -24.98 41.73 -35.14
C ALA A 61 -26.38 41.10 -35.16
N CYS A 62 -27.32 41.72 -35.88
CA CYS A 62 -28.64 41.15 -36.14
C CYS A 62 -28.66 40.66 -37.60
N ASP A 63 -28.99 39.39 -37.80
CA ASP A 63 -29.27 38.85 -39.13
C ASP A 63 -30.74 39.15 -39.47
N THR A 64 -30.98 40.10 -40.37
CA THR A 64 -32.34 40.50 -40.78
C THR A 64 -32.61 40.09 -42.22
N ASP A 65 -33.62 39.25 -42.44
CA ASP A 65 -34.11 38.92 -43.77
C ASP A 65 -34.70 40.18 -44.45
N HIS A 66 -34.26 40.50 -45.66
CA HIS A 66 -34.57 41.73 -46.42
C HIS A 66 -36.06 41.97 -46.79
N ARG A 67 -37.03 41.24 -46.21
CA ARG A 67 -38.44 41.27 -46.63
C ARG A 67 -39.42 41.94 -45.67
N THR A 68 -38.99 42.46 -44.53
CA THR A 68 -39.91 42.99 -43.51
C THR A 68 -39.52 44.38 -43.03
N SER A 69 -40.48 45.30 -43.08
CA SER A 69 -40.34 46.75 -42.87
C SER A 69 -40.56 47.22 -41.42
N ASP A 70 -40.58 46.31 -40.45
CA ASP A 70 -40.73 46.66 -39.03
C ASP A 70 -39.43 46.35 -38.25
N PRO A 71 -38.75 47.36 -37.67
CA PRO A 71 -37.51 47.15 -36.95
C PRO A 71 -37.78 46.45 -35.60
N SER A 72 -37.11 45.31 -35.39
CA SER A 72 -37.13 44.62 -34.10
C SER A 72 -36.50 45.49 -33.01
N ILE A 73 -37.21 45.76 -31.91
CA ILE A 73 -36.65 46.49 -30.77
C ILE A 73 -36.03 45.50 -29.80
N VAL A 74 -34.74 45.68 -29.52
CA VAL A 74 -33.97 44.84 -28.60
C VAL A 74 -33.44 45.69 -27.46
N ASN A 75 -33.59 45.20 -26.25
CA ASN A 75 -33.02 45.77 -25.05
C ASN A 75 -31.75 45.01 -24.68
N ILE A 76 -30.62 45.71 -24.60
CA ILE A 76 -29.31 45.12 -24.35
C ILE A 76 -28.69 45.75 -23.11
N GLY A 77 -28.21 44.91 -22.20
CA GLY A 77 -27.46 45.34 -21.01
C GLY A 77 -26.19 44.53 -20.81
N LEU A 78 -25.14 45.18 -20.32
CA LEU A 78 -23.82 44.58 -20.07
C LEU A 78 -23.42 44.78 -18.61
N VAL A 79 -22.96 43.70 -17.97
CA VAL A 79 -22.32 43.72 -16.66
C VAL A 79 -20.97 43.01 -16.75
N VAL A 80 -19.91 43.67 -16.29
CA VAL A 80 -18.58 43.06 -16.10
C VAL A 80 -18.27 43.06 -14.62
N ARG A 81 -17.86 41.91 -14.07
CA ARG A 81 -17.57 41.74 -12.65
C ARG A 81 -16.23 41.03 -12.47
N SER A 82 -15.35 41.56 -11.62
CA SER A 82 -14.13 40.88 -11.22
C SER A 82 -14.31 40.12 -9.92
N THR A 83 -13.56 39.03 -9.76
CA THR A 83 -13.45 38.30 -8.49
C THR A 83 -11.97 37.96 -8.23
N PRO A 84 -11.52 37.99 -6.96
CA PRO A 84 -10.23 37.41 -6.58
C PRO A 84 -10.27 35.88 -6.55
N CYS A 85 -11.46 35.28 -6.49
CA CYS A 85 -11.67 33.86 -6.23
C CYS A 85 -11.84 33.04 -7.51
N PHE A 86 -11.00 32.02 -7.72
CA PHE A 86 -11.07 31.19 -8.93
C PHE A 86 -12.31 30.30 -8.98
N GLU A 87 -12.67 29.68 -7.86
CA GLU A 87 -13.78 28.73 -7.76
C GLU A 87 -15.14 29.36 -8.02
N GLU A 88 -15.29 30.68 -7.87
CA GLU A 88 -16.58 31.36 -8.05
C GLU A 88 -17.07 31.32 -9.50
N TYR A 89 -16.17 31.42 -10.48
CA TYR A 89 -16.53 31.41 -11.92
C TYR A 89 -16.15 30.13 -12.64
N PHE A 90 -15.13 29.40 -12.14
CA PHE A 90 -14.65 28.16 -12.73
C PHE A 90 -15.12 26.91 -11.96
N GLY A 91 -15.88 27.07 -10.87
CA GLY A 91 -16.50 25.98 -10.10
C GLY A 91 -17.84 25.52 -10.71
N SER A 92 -18.00 24.20 -10.84
CA SER A 92 -19.19 23.45 -11.30
C SER A 92 -20.30 24.24 -12.04
N GLU A 93 -20.29 24.16 -13.37
CA GLU A 93 -21.26 24.84 -14.25
C GLU A 93 -22.73 24.39 -14.11
N SER A 94 -22.99 23.28 -13.39
CA SER A 94 -24.34 22.71 -13.26
C SER A 94 -25.37 23.59 -12.54
N ILE A 95 -24.92 24.65 -11.85
CA ILE A 95 -25.80 25.54 -11.07
C ILE A 95 -25.83 26.97 -11.69
N LEU A 96 -25.01 27.26 -12.72
CA LEU A 96 -24.61 28.62 -13.14
C LEU A 96 -25.71 29.52 -13.76
N ASN A 97 -26.76 28.96 -14.39
CA ASN A 97 -27.75 29.78 -15.11
C ASN A 97 -28.61 30.66 -14.18
N GLU A 98 -28.91 30.19 -12.96
CA GLU A 98 -29.64 31.01 -11.97
C GLU A 98 -28.74 32.10 -11.36
N TYR A 99 -27.43 31.83 -11.18
CA TYR A 99 -26.46 32.81 -10.67
C TYR A 99 -26.25 33.99 -11.61
N PHE A 100 -26.16 33.75 -12.92
CA PHE A 100 -25.84 34.81 -13.87
C PHE A 100 -26.90 35.90 -13.93
N ARG A 101 -28.18 35.50 -13.88
CA ARG A 101 -29.29 36.45 -13.75
C ARG A 101 -29.13 37.30 -12.49
N TRP A 102 -28.78 36.65 -11.39
CA TRP A 102 -28.62 37.31 -10.09
C TRP A 102 -27.43 38.28 -10.08
N TYR A 103 -26.27 37.87 -10.61
CA TYR A 103 -25.10 38.75 -10.75
C TYR A 103 -25.34 39.92 -11.70
N TYR A 104 -26.19 39.76 -12.73
CA TYR A 104 -26.59 40.87 -13.60
C TYR A 104 -27.47 41.89 -12.85
N GLN A 105 -28.45 41.40 -12.08
CA GLN A 105 -29.34 42.27 -11.29
C GLN A 105 -28.56 42.96 -10.16
N CYS A 106 -27.66 42.21 -9.51
CA CYS A 106 -27.10 42.51 -8.18
C CYS A 106 -25.59 42.28 -8.14
N PRO A 107 -24.81 43.08 -8.89
CA PRO A 107 -23.40 42.79 -9.14
C PRO A 107 -22.49 42.89 -7.90
N ALA A 108 -22.92 43.61 -6.85
CA ALA A 108 -22.16 43.77 -5.60
C ALA A 108 -22.33 42.61 -4.61
N TRP A 109 -23.29 41.71 -4.86
CA TRP A 109 -23.60 40.63 -3.94
C TRP A 109 -22.87 39.34 -4.34
N ILE A 110 -22.69 38.42 -3.39
CA ILE A 110 -22.09 37.10 -3.59
C ILE A 110 -23.08 36.02 -3.20
N PHE A 111 -23.12 34.95 -3.98
CA PHE A 111 -23.86 33.74 -3.63
C PHE A 111 -22.90 32.70 -3.06
N GLY A 112 -22.88 32.56 -1.74
CA GLY A 112 -21.93 31.73 -0.99
C GLY A 112 -20.96 32.58 -0.16
N ASP A 113 -20.06 31.91 0.56
CA ASP A 113 -18.99 32.54 1.32
C ASP A 113 -17.62 32.18 0.72
N PHE A 114 -17.05 33.12 -0.04
CA PHE A 114 -15.74 32.99 -0.70
C PHE A 114 -14.65 33.82 0.01
N GLY A 115 -14.93 34.43 1.17
CA GLY A 115 -13.90 35.03 2.03
C GLY A 115 -13.28 36.36 1.57
N TYR A 116 -13.77 37.02 0.52
CA TYR A 116 -13.28 38.33 0.07
C TYR A 116 -14.28 39.47 0.30
N GLU A 117 -13.80 40.67 0.66
CA GLU A 117 -14.62 41.76 1.21
C GLU A 117 -15.13 42.79 0.19
N SER A 118 -14.56 42.83 -1.02
CA SER A 118 -14.95 43.82 -2.05
C SER A 118 -14.95 43.23 -3.46
N VAL A 119 -15.94 43.63 -4.26
CA VAL A 119 -16.09 43.29 -5.68
C VAL A 119 -15.90 44.55 -6.51
N THR A 120 -15.20 44.44 -7.63
CA THR A 120 -15.15 45.50 -8.64
C THR A 120 -16.07 45.12 -9.80
N TYR A 121 -17.04 45.98 -10.14
CA TYR A 121 -17.94 45.71 -11.26
C TYR A 121 -18.25 46.97 -12.07
N MET A 122 -18.71 46.76 -13.29
CA MET A 122 -19.21 47.77 -14.21
C MET A 122 -20.58 47.33 -14.71
N LYS A 123 -21.60 48.18 -14.55
CA LYS A 123 -22.95 47.96 -15.09
C LYS A 123 -23.31 49.10 -16.04
N THR A 124 -23.75 48.73 -17.23
CA THR A 124 -24.25 49.67 -18.25
C THR A 124 -25.76 49.86 -18.09
N GLU A 125 -26.27 51.00 -18.56
CA GLU A 125 -27.71 51.22 -18.69
C GLU A 125 -28.27 50.34 -19.82
N GLU A 126 -29.50 49.85 -19.65
CA GLU A 126 -30.16 49.04 -20.65
C GLU A 126 -30.52 49.90 -21.87
N LEU A 127 -29.92 49.59 -23.02
CA LEU A 127 -30.14 50.31 -24.24
C LEU A 127 -31.21 49.64 -25.09
N ARG A 128 -32.27 50.40 -25.38
CA ARG A 128 -33.28 50.05 -26.38
C ARG A 128 -32.76 50.46 -27.76
N LEU A 129 -32.54 49.48 -28.64
CA LEU A 129 -31.96 49.68 -29.97
C LEU A 129 -32.82 48.98 -31.02
N THR A 130 -32.93 49.58 -32.20
CA THR A 130 -33.55 48.95 -33.37
C THR A 130 -32.51 48.06 -34.06
N CYS A 131 -32.87 46.80 -34.37
CA CYS A 131 -32.01 45.89 -35.13
C CYS A 131 -31.99 46.29 -36.61
N ASP A 132 -31.11 47.22 -36.98
CA ASP A 132 -30.89 47.64 -38.38
C ASP A 132 -29.55 47.09 -38.89
N HIS A 133 -29.42 45.77 -39.06
CA HIS A 133 -28.21 45.00 -39.44
C HIS A 133 -26.94 45.20 -38.57
N LEU A 134 -26.73 46.34 -37.90
CA LEU A 134 -25.53 46.79 -37.21
C LEU A 134 -25.90 47.61 -35.97
N ILE A 135 -25.67 47.07 -34.77
CA ILE A 135 -25.93 47.79 -33.52
C ILE A 135 -24.69 48.61 -33.12
N ASN A 136 -24.78 49.94 -33.21
CA ASN A 136 -23.70 50.82 -32.74
C ASN A 136 -23.74 51.00 -31.22
N LEU A 137 -22.92 50.22 -30.52
CA LEU A 137 -22.82 50.21 -29.05
C LEU A 137 -22.07 51.44 -28.48
N ASN A 138 -21.58 52.38 -29.29
CA ASN A 138 -20.90 53.59 -28.80
C ASN A 138 -21.82 54.57 -28.05
N ARG A 139 -23.14 54.34 -28.05
CA ARG A 139 -24.10 55.11 -27.22
C ARG A 139 -24.07 54.72 -25.74
N ILE A 140 -23.42 53.61 -25.39
CA ILE A 140 -23.19 53.23 -23.99
C ILE A 140 -22.17 54.21 -23.41
N LYS A 141 -22.60 55.05 -22.46
CA LYS A 141 -21.64 55.83 -21.66
C LYS A 141 -20.83 54.84 -20.82
N SER A 142 -19.50 54.93 -20.92
CA SER A 142 -18.59 54.18 -20.06
C SER A 142 -18.85 54.57 -18.60
N ASN A 143 -19.59 53.72 -17.89
CA ASN A 143 -19.65 53.80 -16.45
C ASN A 143 -18.31 53.29 -15.92
N LYS A 144 -17.65 54.08 -15.07
CA LYS A 144 -16.40 53.68 -14.43
C LYS A 144 -16.63 52.42 -13.59
N PHE A 145 -15.60 51.58 -13.49
CA PHE A 145 -15.62 50.45 -12.55
C PHE A 145 -15.84 50.95 -11.12
N ILE A 146 -16.80 50.36 -10.42
CA ILE A 146 -17.15 50.66 -9.04
C ILE A 146 -16.63 49.53 -8.17
N LYS A 147 -15.85 49.88 -7.14
CA LYS A 147 -15.46 48.94 -6.09
C LYS A 147 -16.48 49.05 -4.95
N ALA A 148 -17.25 47.99 -4.71
CA ALA A 148 -18.28 47.95 -3.69
C ALA A 148 -17.95 46.89 -2.62
N PRO A 149 -18.31 47.14 -1.34
CA PRO A 149 -18.23 46.11 -0.31
C PRO A 149 -19.22 44.98 -0.59
N VAL A 150 -18.81 43.76 -0.28
CA VAL A 150 -19.62 42.55 -0.43
C VAL A 150 -20.70 42.51 0.64
N ASN A 151 -21.96 42.29 0.22
CA ASN A 151 -23.06 42.03 1.13
C ASN A 151 -23.32 40.51 1.23
N TYR A 152 -23.17 39.97 2.45
CA TYR A 152 -23.49 38.57 2.78
C TYR A 152 -24.86 38.51 3.48
N ILE A 153 -25.97 38.22 2.79
CA ILE A 153 -27.26 38.00 3.51
C ILE A 153 -28.09 36.86 2.93
N TYR A 154 -28.50 35.99 3.86
CA TYR A 154 -29.25 34.74 3.72
C TYR A 154 -30.76 34.89 3.46
N ASN A 155 -31.32 36.10 3.26
CA ASN A 155 -32.79 36.23 3.18
C ASN A 155 -33.37 37.58 2.70
N GLN A 156 -32.66 38.35 1.87
CA GLN A 156 -33.30 39.47 1.18
C GLN A 156 -33.08 39.33 -0.32
N SER A 157 -34.18 39.06 -1.02
CA SER A 157 -34.24 39.16 -2.47
C SER A 157 -33.65 40.50 -2.88
N CYS A 158 -32.65 40.43 -3.72
CA CYS A 158 -32.17 41.62 -4.35
C CYS A 158 -33.33 42.19 -5.19
N GLY A 159 -33.86 43.35 -4.77
CA GLY A 159 -35.07 43.93 -5.33
C GLY A 159 -36.37 43.58 -4.59
N ALA A 160 -36.48 43.91 -3.30
CA ALA A 160 -37.80 44.06 -2.67
C ALA A 160 -38.61 45.28 -3.22
N ASN A 161 -38.01 46.10 -4.08
CA ASN A 161 -38.60 47.30 -4.70
C ASN A 161 -38.51 47.34 -6.23
N LEU A 162 -38.32 46.20 -6.92
CA LEU A 162 -38.61 46.14 -8.36
C LEU A 162 -40.05 45.67 -8.53
N GLU A 163 -40.84 46.58 -9.09
CA GLU A 163 -42.29 46.51 -9.26
C GLU A 163 -42.76 45.25 -10.02
N ARG A 164 -44.02 44.92 -9.76
CA ARG A 164 -44.80 43.74 -10.13
C ARG A 164 -44.97 43.45 -11.64
N ASP A 165 -44.23 44.10 -12.55
CA ASP A 165 -44.61 44.18 -13.97
C ASP A 165 -43.53 43.80 -15.01
N GLN A 166 -42.48 43.03 -14.67
CA GLN A 166 -41.56 42.47 -15.70
C GLN A 166 -41.67 40.94 -15.82
N PRO A 167 -41.89 40.37 -17.02
CA PRO A 167 -41.96 38.93 -17.22
C PRO A 167 -40.64 38.26 -16.82
N ILE A 168 -40.74 37.19 -16.04
CA ILE A 168 -39.62 36.37 -15.59
C ILE A 168 -39.02 35.69 -16.83
N CYS A 169 -37.85 36.15 -17.30
CA CYS A 169 -37.10 35.48 -18.35
C CYS A 169 -36.66 34.08 -17.89
N LEU A 170 -37.35 33.04 -18.34
CA LEU A 170 -37.00 31.63 -18.17
C LEU A 170 -36.62 31.07 -19.54
N SER A 171 -35.40 31.33 -20.02
CA SER A 171 -34.91 30.58 -21.18
C SER A 171 -33.43 30.27 -21.11
N SER A 172 -33.14 28.99 -21.37
CA SER A 172 -31.83 28.38 -21.48
C SER A 172 -31.34 28.50 -22.92
N SER A 173 -30.37 29.36 -23.19
CA SER A 173 -29.66 29.29 -24.48
C SER A 173 -28.59 28.19 -24.41
N SER A 174 -28.66 27.24 -25.35
CA SER A 174 -27.68 26.18 -25.52
C SER A 174 -26.31 26.75 -25.95
N PHE A 175 -25.28 26.56 -25.13
CA PHE A 175 -23.89 26.73 -25.52
C PHE A 175 -23.57 25.73 -26.65
N ARG A 176 -23.41 26.20 -27.90
CA ARG A 176 -22.90 25.36 -28.99
C ARG A 176 -21.38 25.53 -29.08
N GLN A 177 -20.67 24.60 -28.48
CA GLN A 177 -19.29 24.28 -28.84
C GLN A 177 -19.31 23.53 -30.17
N ASN A 178 -19.44 24.25 -31.29
CA ASN A 178 -19.02 23.75 -32.59
C ASN A 178 -18.79 24.92 -33.53
N LEU A 179 -17.53 25.04 -33.97
CA LEU A 179 -17.02 26.05 -34.89
C LEU A 179 -17.86 26.12 -36.16
N PHE A 180 -18.63 27.19 -36.32
CA PHE A 180 -18.76 27.91 -37.59
C PHE A 180 -18.83 29.39 -37.26
N VAL A 181 -17.74 30.11 -37.52
CA VAL A 181 -17.72 31.58 -37.55
C VAL A 181 -18.71 31.99 -38.63
N SER A 182 -19.75 32.74 -38.28
CA SER A 182 -20.68 33.31 -39.26
C SER A 182 -19.92 34.26 -40.18
N GLU A 183 -20.03 34.09 -41.50
CA GLU A 183 -19.41 34.95 -42.52
C GLU A 183 -19.80 36.44 -42.38
N ASN A 184 -20.87 36.74 -41.63
CA ASN A 184 -21.43 38.09 -41.48
C ASN A 184 -20.75 38.97 -40.41
N THR A 185 -19.89 38.43 -39.53
CA THR A 185 -19.23 39.22 -38.46
C THR A 185 -18.00 40.01 -38.94
N HIS A 186 -17.49 39.70 -40.13
CA HIS A 186 -16.34 40.38 -40.77
C HIS A 186 -16.61 41.85 -41.16
N GLN A 187 -17.87 42.31 -41.20
CA GLN A 187 -18.22 43.68 -41.60
C GLN A 187 -18.23 44.70 -40.45
N ILE A 188 -18.01 44.30 -39.20
CA ILE A 188 -18.11 45.18 -38.01
C ILE A 188 -16.75 45.81 -37.65
N LYS A 189 -16.57 47.10 -37.93
CA LYS A 189 -15.35 47.86 -37.59
C LYS A 189 -15.26 48.35 -36.14
N ASN A 190 -16.36 48.75 -35.50
CA ASN A 190 -16.33 49.36 -34.15
C ASN A 190 -17.24 48.58 -33.17
N GLY A 191 -16.65 47.79 -32.28
CA GLY A 191 -17.34 47.16 -31.14
C GLY A 191 -17.22 48.02 -29.87
N TYR A 192 -18.00 47.70 -28.83
CA TYR A 192 -17.84 48.34 -27.51
C TYR A 192 -16.59 47.79 -26.83
N ILE A 193 -15.70 48.69 -26.39
CA ILE A 193 -14.39 48.37 -25.81
C ILE A 193 -14.44 48.72 -24.32
N ILE A 194 -14.12 47.73 -23.48
CA ILE A 194 -14.06 47.88 -22.02
C ILE A 194 -12.61 47.68 -21.59
N ASN A 195 -12.01 48.71 -20.99
CA ASN A 195 -10.65 48.64 -20.46
C ASN A 195 -10.67 48.15 -19.02
N VAL A 196 -9.91 47.10 -18.77
CA VAL A 196 -9.84 46.42 -17.49
C VAL A 196 -8.86 47.15 -16.53
N PRO A 197 -9.26 47.49 -15.30
CA PRO A 197 -8.43 48.32 -14.41
C PRO A 197 -7.32 47.56 -13.67
N GLU A 198 -7.55 46.30 -13.29
CA GLU A 198 -6.65 45.51 -12.43
C GLU A 198 -6.46 44.09 -12.99
N ASP A 199 -5.34 43.44 -12.64
CA ASP A 199 -5.14 42.01 -12.90
C ASP A 199 -6.21 41.21 -12.15
N GLY A 200 -6.93 40.32 -12.84
CA GLY A 200 -8.02 39.60 -12.18
C GLY A 200 -8.76 38.61 -13.05
N ILE A 201 -9.69 37.90 -12.43
CA ILE A 201 -10.64 37.03 -13.11
C ILE A 201 -11.89 37.86 -13.41
N TYR A 202 -12.30 37.91 -14.67
CA TYR A 202 -13.44 38.71 -15.12
C TYR A 202 -14.55 37.84 -15.69
N LEU A 203 -15.78 38.14 -15.28
CA LEU A 203 -17.01 37.58 -15.83
C LEU A 203 -17.77 38.70 -16.55
N LEU A 204 -18.05 38.48 -17.84
CA LEU A 204 -18.94 39.31 -18.65
C LEU A 204 -20.30 38.63 -18.74
N ILE A 205 -21.36 39.36 -18.39
CA ILE A 205 -22.75 38.96 -18.55
C ILE A 205 -23.43 39.92 -19.52
N ILE A 206 -24.07 39.35 -20.54
CA ILE A 206 -24.81 40.08 -21.57
C ILE A 206 -26.27 39.69 -21.47
N PHE A 207 -27.13 40.68 -21.25
CA PHE A 207 -28.57 40.54 -21.23
C PHE A 207 -29.15 41.02 -22.56
N ILE A 208 -29.99 40.19 -23.19
CA ILE A 208 -30.69 40.53 -24.42
C ILE A 208 -32.17 40.18 -24.24
N ASN A 209 -33.04 41.18 -24.34
CA ASN A 209 -34.49 41.02 -24.28
C ASN A 209 -35.15 41.60 -25.54
N PHE A 210 -36.04 40.84 -26.16
CA PHE A 210 -36.78 41.25 -27.36
C PHE A 210 -38.12 41.88 -26.94
N ILE A 211 -38.38 43.11 -27.33
CA ILE A 211 -39.62 43.85 -27.00
C ILE A 211 -40.46 43.96 -28.27
N ASP A 212 -41.68 43.39 -28.22
CA ASP A 212 -42.70 43.33 -29.28
C ASP A 212 -42.38 42.39 -30.46
N PHE A 213 -43.02 41.21 -30.49
CA PHE A 213 -43.06 40.36 -31.68
C PHE A 213 -44.44 39.75 -31.92
N GLU A 214 -45.05 40.10 -33.06
CA GLU A 214 -46.09 39.29 -33.69
C GLU A 214 -45.44 38.05 -34.33
N SER A 215 -46.05 36.89 -34.11
CA SER A 215 -45.55 35.57 -34.48
C SER A 215 -45.33 35.43 -35.99
N GLY A 216 -44.06 35.40 -36.44
CA GLY A 216 -43.74 34.99 -37.82
C GLY A 216 -42.41 35.40 -38.46
N GLN A 217 -41.55 36.24 -37.83
CA GLN A 217 -40.28 36.66 -38.45
C GLN A 217 -39.08 36.02 -37.73
N HIS A 218 -38.12 35.42 -38.43
CA HIS A 218 -36.88 34.91 -37.82
C HIS A 218 -35.75 35.95 -37.98
N SER A 219 -35.18 36.43 -36.88
CA SER A 219 -33.98 37.27 -36.89
C SER A 219 -33.06 36.74 -35.82
N ASN A 220 -31.91 36.21 -36.20
CA ASN A 220 -30.93 35.64 -35.28
C ASN A 220 -29.96 36.74 -34.86
N ILE A 221 -29.69 36.87 -33.57
CA ILE A 221 -28.65 37.79 -33.08
C ILE A 221 -27.39 36.99 -32.80
N THR A 222 -26.28 37.41 -33.40
CA THR A 222 -24.95 36.89 -33.11
C THR A 222 -24.20 37.86 -32.22
N VAL A 223 -23.68 37.37 -31.09
CA VAL A 223 -22.91 38.13 -30.12
C VAL A 223 -21.48 37.58 -30.11
N ASP A 224 -20.52 38.40 -30.53
CA ASP A 224 -19.10 38.10 -30.47
C ASP A 224 -18.45 38.85 -29.30
N VAL A 225 -17.79 38.10 -28.42
CA VAL A 225 -17.00 38.62 -27.30
C VAL A 225 -15.55 38.23 -27.53
N ASN A 226 -14.64 39.21 -27.54
CA ASN A 226 -13.21 38.94 -27.57
C ASN A 226 -12.51 39.56 -26.36
N PHE A 227 -11.75 38.73 -25.66
CA PHE A 227 -10.84 39.09 -24.59
C PHE A 227 -9.44 39.27 -25.18
N GLN A 228 -8.90 40.49 -25.13
CA GLN A 228 -7.62 40.82 -25.76
C GLN A 228 -6.70 41.53 -24.75
N SER A 229 -5.46 41.09 -24.65
CA SER A 229 -4.42 41.81 -23.91
C SER A 229 -4.04 43.11 -24.64
N ASN A 230 -3.40 44.06 -23.94
CA ASN A 230 -2.95 45.34 -24.50
C ASN A 230 -2.08 45.18 -25.77
N ASN A 231 -1.37 44.05 -25.91
CA ASN A 231 -0.50 43.74 -27.04
C ASN A 231 -1.23 43.05 -28.22
N GLY A 232 -2.55 42.91 -28.15
CA GLY A 232 -3.35 42.29 -29.20
C GLY A 232 -3.51 40.76 -29.10
N HIS A 233 -2.97 40.16 -28.05
CA HIS A 233 -2.95 38.71 -27.80
C HIS A 233 -4.23 38.21 -27.11
N TYR A 234 -4.64 36.98 -27.38
CA TYR A 234 -5.89 36.39 -26.87
C TYR A 234 -5.72 35.36 -25.74
N LEU A 235 -4.47 35.14 -25.29
CA LEU A 235 -4.18 34.13 -24.28
C LEU A 235 -4.52 34.62 -22.86
N SER A 236 -5.14 33.76 -22.07
CA SER A 236 -5.50 34.04 -20.68
C SER A 236 -4.25 34.25 -19.82
N MET A 237 -4.40 34.97 -18.71
CA MET A 237 -3.29 35.24 -17.79
C MET A 237 -2.74 33.98 -17.11
N VAL A 238 -3.61 33.00 -16.84
CA VAL A 238 -3.21 31.70 -16.25
C VAL A 238 -2.41 30.87 -17.25
N ASP A 239 -2.80 30.89 -18.53
CA ASP A 239 -2.18 30.07 -19.57
C ASP A 239 -0.93 30.70 -20.19
N TYR A 240 -0.75 32.02 -20.04
CA TYR A 240 0.38 32.74 -20.65
C TYR A 240 1.77 32.18 -20.30
N PRO A 241 2.07 31.82 -19.03
CA PRO A 241 3.35 31.19 -18.68
C PRO A 241 3.58 29.84 -19.38
N LEU A 242 2.52 29.08 -19.67
CA LEU A 242 2.63 27.77 -20.34
C LEU A 242 3.24 27.89 -21.74
N LEU A 243 2.97 28.97 -22.46
CA LEU A 243 3.57 29.23 -23.78
C LEU A 243 5.11 29.24 -23.69
N THR A 244 5.66 29.99 -22.73
CA THR A 244 7.12 30.05 -22.51
C THR A 244 7.69 28.74 -21.98
N PHE A 245 6.93 28.04 -21.15
CA PHE A 245 7.31 26.75 -20.58
C PHE A 245 7.42 25.65 -21.64
N TYR A 246 6.43 25.50 -22.53
CA TYR A 246 6.50 24.50 -23.60
C TYR A 246 7.62 24.79 -24.60
N ALA A 247 7.92 26.07 -24.87
CA ALA A 247 9.06 26.46 -25.69
C ALA A 247 10.40 26.04 -25.05
N SER A 248 10.62 26.35 -23.77
CA SER A 248 11.86 26.00 -23.08
C SER A 248 12.04 24.48 -22.94
N MET A 249 10.96 23.76 -22.65
CA MET A 249 10.96 22.30 -22.59
C MET A 249 11.23 21.67 -23.95
N SER A 250 10.69 22.23 -25.04
CA SER A 250 10.98 21.74 -26.40
C SER A 250 12.47 21.84 -26.73
N ILE A 251 13.12 22.95 -26.35
CA ILE A 251 14.58 23.12 -26.49
C ILE A 251 15.34 22.09 -25.63
N LEU A 252 14.88 21.83 -24.40
CA LEU A 252 15.50 20.83 -23.53
C LEU A 252 15.43 19.41 -24.13
N TYR A 253 14.30 19.02 -24.71
CA TYR A 253 14.16 17.74 -25.41
C TYR A 253 14.99 17.68 -26.69
N LEU A 254 15.15 18.79 -27.39
CA LEU A 254 16.07 18.88 -28.53
C LEU A 254 17.53 18.64 -28.09
N ILE A 255 17.94 19.20 -26.96
CA ILE A 255 19.28 18.95 -26.38
C ILE A 255 19.43 17.46 -26.03
N PHE A 256 18.41 16.84 -25.40
CA PHE A 256 18.43 15.39 -25.11
C PHE A 256 18.55 14.55 -26.38
N ALA A 257 17.82 14.90 -27.43
CA ALA A 257 17.87 14.21 -28.71
C ALA A 257 19.25 14.31 -29.36
N VAL A 258 19.86 15.50 -29.37
CA VAL A 258 21.20 15.72 -29.95
C VAL A 258 22.28 14.97 -29.16
N ILE A 259 22.26 15.06 -27.83
CA ILE A 259 23.22 14.35 -26.97
C ILE A 259 23.08 12.83 -27.14
N TRP A 260 21.85 12.32 -27.09
CA TRP A 260 21.60 10.89 -27.23
C TRP A 260 21.98 10.38 -28.61
N PHE A 261 21.64 11.12 -29.67
CA PHE A 261 22.01 10.78 -31.04
C PHE A 261 23.53 10.74 -31.23
N ALA A 262 24.27 11.71 -30.69
CA ALA A 262 25.72 11.73 -30.75
C ALA A 262 26.36 10.52 -30.03
N LEU A 263 25.85 10.17 -28.84
CA LEU A 263 26.29 8.98 -28.11
C LEU A 263 25.94 7.69 -28.87
N SER A 264 24.69 7.54 -29.34
CA SER A 264 24.26 6.37 -30.09
C SER A 264 25.05 6.19 -31.40
N PHE A 265 25.39 7.29 -32.07
CA PHE A 265 26.22 7.24 -33.29
C PHE A 265 27.67 6.84 -32.99
N ALA A 266 28.26 7.35 -31.90
CA ALA A 266 29.61 7.00 -31.49
C ALA A 266 29.76 5.50 -31.15
N PHE A 267 28.70 4.87 -30.64
CA PHE A 267 28.69 3.46 -30.21
C PHE A 267 27.73 2.58 -31.03
N TRP A 268 27.45 2.92 -32.31
CA TRP A 268 26.36 2.30 -33.10
C TRP A 268 26.51 0.76 -33.26
N LYS A 269 27.73 0.23 -33.21
CA LYS A 269 27.97 -1.22 -33.34
C LYS A 269 27.54 -2.05 -32.12
N GLU A 270 27.37 -1.42 -30.96
CA GLU A 270 27.20 -2.11 -29.66
C GLU A 270 25.89 -1.74 -28.93
N LEU A 271 24.90 -1.20 -29.65
CA LEU A 271 23.65 -0.74 -29.04
C LEU A 271 22.73 -1.88 -28.58
N LEU A 272 22.14 -1.70 -27.40
CA LEU A 272 21.11 -2.57 -26.81
C LEU A 272 19.70 -2.17 -27.26
N GLN A 273 18.73 -3.10 -27.31
CA GLN A 273 17.35 -2.78 -27.69
C GLN A 273 16.72 -1.75 -26.75
N ILE A 274 17.07 -1.80 -25.46
CA ILE A 274 16.63 -0.83 -24.45
C ILE A 274 17.00 0.62 -24.85
N GLN A 275 18.16 0.83 -25.48
CA GLN A 275 18.64 2.17 -25.86
C GLN A 275 17.85 2.77 -27.04
N PHE A 276 17.32 1.95 -27.94
CA PHE A 276 16.42 2.40 -29.01
C PHE A 276 15.07 2.88 -28.48
N ILE A 277 14.60 2.25 -27.39
CA ILE A 277 13.34 2.63 -26.74
C ILE A 277 13.50 3.98 -26.04
N ILE A 278 14.65 4.24 -25.41
CA ILE A 278 14.99 5.56 -24.85
C ILE A 278 14.97 6.64 -25.95
N ALA A 279 15.59 6.37 -27.11
CA ALA A 279 15.58 7.30 -28.24
C ALA A 279 14.15 7.63 -28.73
N THR A 280 13.29 6.62 -28.79
CA THR A 280 11.89 6.76 -29.21
C THR A 280 11.09 7.63 -28.21
N ILE A 281 11.33 7.48 -26.91
CA ILE A 281 10.69 8.30 -25.87
C ILE A 281 11.10 9.77 -25.99
N ILE A 282 12.39 10.03 -26.26
CA ILE A 282 12.91 11.39 -26.47
C ILE A 282 12.24 12.03 -27.70
N LEU A 283 12.13 11.28 -28.80
CA LEU A 283 11.48 11.74 -30.03
C LEU A 283 10.02 12.14 -29.80
N PHE A 284 9.22 11.27 -29.15
CA PHE A 284 7.82 11.60 -28.85
C PHE A 284 7.68 12.75 -27.86
N GLY A 285 8.59 12.87 -26.88
CA GLY A 285 8.63 14.02 -25.98
C GLY A 285 8.88 15.35 -26.73
N MET A 286 9.78 15.35 -27.71
CA MET A 286 10.04 16.52 -28.55
C MET A 286 8.81 16.90 -29.39
N ILE A 287 8.17 15.91 -30.04
CA ILE A 287 6.96 16.11 -30.86
C ILE A 287 5.82 16.66 -30.00
N GLU A 288 5.55 16.05 -28.84
CA GLU A 288 4.53 16.50 -27.89
C GLU A 288 4.70 17.98 -27.52
N LYS A 289 5.91 18.38 -27.09
CA LYS A 289 6.18 19.76 -26.68
C LYS A 289 6.08 20.76 -27.83
N ALA A 290 6.51 20.37 -29.03
CA ALA A 290 6.36 21.19 -30.23
C ALA A 290 4.88 21.41 -30.61
N ILE A 291 4.05 20.35 -30.52
CA ILE A 291 2.61 20.48 -30.81
C ILE A 291 1.92 21.35 -29.75
N PHE A 292 2.19 21.15 -28.45
CA PHE A 292 1.62 22.02 -27.41
C PHE A 292 2.02 23.48 -27.59
N TYR A 293 3.31 23.76 -27.85
CA TYR A 293 3.74 25.12 -28.17
C TYR A 293 2.99 25.69 -29.38
N GLY A 294 2.83 24.91 -30.45
CA GLY A 294 2.06 25.28 -31.63
C GLY A 294 0.59 25.59 -31.32
N VAL A 295 -0.06 24.80 -30.45
CA VAL A 295 -1.45 25.04 -30.03
C VAL A 295 -1.57 26.33 -29.22
N TYR A 296 -0.73 26.55 -28.22
CA TYR A 296 -0.77 27.77 -27.41
C TYR A 296 -0.39 29.02 -28.23
N GLN A 297 0.53 28.90 -29.18
CA GLN A 297 0.87 29.99 -30.10
C GLN A 297 -0.29 30.29 -31.06
N SER A 298 -0.95 29.25 -31.59
CA SER A 298 -2.14 29.40 -32.41
C SER A 298 -3.28 30.04 -31.62
N LEU A 299 -3.48 29.64 -30.36
CA LEU A 299 -4.48 30.22 -29.46
C LEU A 299 -4.16 31.70 -29.18
N ASN A 300 -2.89 32.04 -28.95
CA ASN A 300 -2.44 33.40 -28.71
C ASN A 300 -2.76 34.37 -29.86
N HIS A 301 -2.72 33.88 -31.11
CA HIS A 301 -3.01 34.67 -32.31
C HIS A 301 -4.48 34.62 -32.75
N SER A 302 -5.09 33.43 -32.76
CA SER A 302 -6.45 33.23 -33.28
C SER A 302 -7.53 33.51 -32.23
N GLY A 303 -7.22 33.28 -30.95
CA GLY A 303 -8.15 33.31 -29.81
C GLY A 303 -9.11 32.12 -29.74
N ILE A 304 -8.97 31.14 -30.63
CA ILE A 304 -9.83 29.95 -30.71
C ILE A 304 -8.97 28.70 -30.58
N LEU A 305 -9.38 27.78 -29.71
CA LEU A 305 -8.68 26.51 -29.49
C LEU A 305 -9.07 25.50 -30.58
N ASN A 306 -8.08 25.02 -31.35
CA ASN A 306 -8.30 23.87 -32.23
C ASN A 306 -8.22 22.57 -31.43
N GLN A 307 -9.39 22.04 -31.07
CA GLN A 307 -9.54 20.83 -30.26
C GLN A 307 -8.87 19.59 -30.89
N GLN A 308 -8.82 19.49 -32.22
CA GLN A 308 -8.24 18.33 -32.91
C GLN A 308 -6.72 18.26 -32.75
N ILE A 309 -6.03 19.40 -32.88
CA ILE A 309 -4.57 19.47 -32.71
C ILE A 309 -4.20 19.26 -31.24
N PHE A 310 -5.01 19.80 -30.32
CA PHE A 310 -4.83 19.55 -28.90
C PHE A 310 -5.00 18.06 -28.54
N PHE A 311 -5.99 17.38 -29.13
CA PHE A 311 -6.16 15.93 -28.99
C PHE A 311 -4.98 15.13 -29.54
N LEU A 312 -4.41 15.55 -30.68
CA LEU A 312 -3.22 14.93 -31.24
C LEU A 312 -2.01 15.05 -30.29
N ALA A 313 -1.81 16.20 -29.66
CA ALA A 313 -0.75 16.39 -28.66
C ALA A 313 -0.90 15.40 -27.49
N GLU A 314 -2.13 15.19 -27.02
CA GLU A 314 -2.40 14.25 -25.94
C GLU A 314 -2.19 12.78 -26.33
N ILE A 315 -2.45 12.40 -27.57
CA ILE A 315 -2.09 11.05 -28.06
C ILE A 315 -0.57 10.83 -27.97
N PHE A 316 0.24 11.80 -28.39
CA PHE A 316 1.70 11.70 -28.27
C PHE A 316 2.16 11.65 -26.81
N SER A 317 1.52 12.43 -25.93
CA SER A 317 1.74 12.37 -24.48
C SER A 317 1.45 10.95 -23.93
N CYS A 318 0.32 10.35 -24.33
CA CYS A 318 -0.06 9.00 -23.94
C CYS A 318 0.93 7.93 -24.47
N LEU A 319 1.36 8.03 -25.73
CA LEU A 319 2.37 7.14 -26.31
C LEU A 319 3.69 7.20 -25.55
N LYS A 320 4.21 8.41 -25.31
CA LYS A 320 5.43 8.64 -24.53
C LYS A 320 5.32 8.05 -23.13
N ARG A 321 4.22 8.32 -22.42
CA ARG A 321 3.93 7.81 -21.07
C ARG A 321 3.82 6.28 -21.02
N THR A 322 3.30 5.66 -22.07
CA THR A 322 3.19 4.19 -22.19
C THR A 322 4.58 3.57 -22.38
N LEU A 323 5.36 4.08 -23.34
CA LEU A 323 6.69 3.56 -23.65
C LEU A 323 7.65 3.70 -22.46
N ALA A 324 7.56 4.80 -21.71
CA ALA A 324 8.37 4.99 -20.50
C ALA A 324 8.09 3.92 -19.42
N ARG A 325 6.83 3.51 -19.24
CA ARG A 325 6.46 2.45 -18.30
C ARG A 325 6.92 1.08 -18.77
N VAL A 326 6.74 0.79 -20.06
CA VAL A 326 7.24 -0.45 -20.68
C VAL A 326 8.76 -0.55 -20.53
N LEU A 327 9.48 0.55 -20.79
CA LEU A 327 10.93 0.66 -20.56
C LEU A 327 11.33 0.30 -19.13
N LEU A 328 10.68 0.91 -18.13
CA LEU A 328 10.97 0.62 -16.72
C LEU A 328 10.68 -0.83 -16.34
N ILE A 329 9.62 -1.44 -16.87
CA ILE A 329 9.33 -2.85 -16.63
C ILE A 329 10.43 -3.73 -17.24
N MET A 330 10.86 -3.48 -18.49
CA MET A 330 11.94 -4.25 -19.12
C MET A 330 13.25 -4.14 -18.33
N ILE A 331 13.60 -2.93 -17.89
CA ILE A 331 14.78 -2.71 -17.04
C ILE A 331 14.64 -3.49 -15.73
N SER A 332 13.49 -3.44 -15.06
CA SER A 332 13.27 -4.15 -13.78
C SER A 332 13.39 -5.68 -13.88
N LEU A 333 13.02 -6.24 -15.05
CA LEU A 333 13.16 -7.68 -15.35
C LEU A 333 14.60 -8.08 -15.68
N GLY A 334 15.51 -7.12 -15.85
CA GLY A 334 16.89 -7.36 -16.25
C GLY A 334 17.01 -7.85 -17.70
N PHE A 335 16.10 -7.43 -18.58
CA PHE A 335 16.14 -7.75 -20.00
C PHE A 335 17.46 -7.27 -20.63
N GLU A 336 18.06 -8.11 -21.49
CA GLU A 336 19.37 -7.92 -22.17
C GLU A 336 20.61 -7.78 -21.28
N ILE A 337 20.44 -7.47 -19.98
CA ILE A 337 21.53 -7.32 -19.01
C ILE A 337 21.76 -8.64 -18.24
N ILE A 338 20.68 -9.38 -17.95
CA ILE A 338 20.69 -10.60 -17.12
C ILE A 338 20.05 -11.76 -17.85
N ARG A 339 19.07 -11.49 -18.72
CA ARG A 339 18.33 -12.50 -19.50
C ARG A 339 18.29 -12.09 -20.98
N PRO A 340 18.66 -12.99 -21.92
CA PRO A 340 18.69 -12.67 -23.34
C PRO A 340 17.29 -12.61 -23.99
N CYS A 341 16.28 -13.27 -23.42
CA CYS A 341 14.91 -13.29 -23.95
C CYS A 341 13.88 -13.09 -22.83
N LEU A 342 12.80 -12.36 -23.12
CA LEU A 342 11.70 -12.07 -22.18
C LEU A 342 10.74 -13.26 -21.95
N GLY A 343 10.82 -14.35 -22.72
CA GLY A 343 9.98 -15.54 -22.58
C GLY A 343 8.48 -15.21 -22.49
N ASP A 344 7.73 -15.92 -21.65
CA ASP A 344 6.29 -15.72 -21.44
C ASP A 344 5.91 -14.32 -20.89
N ASN A 345 6.88 -13.54 -20.39
CA ASN A 345 6.59 -12.22 -19.83
C ASN A 345 6.40 -11.15 -20.92
N ILE A 346 6.78 -11.42 -22.18
CA ILE A 346 6.62 -10.45 -23.27
C ILE A 346 5.13 -10.17 -23.56
N ASN A 347 4.30 -11.21 -23.54
CA ASN A 347 2.86 -11.08 -23.75
C ASN A 347 2.20 -10.28 -22.63
N LYS A 348 2.66 -10.46 -21.39
CA LYS A 348 2.19 -9.68 -20.24
C LYS A 348 2.61 -8.21 -20.37
N LEU A 349 3.86 -7.95 -20.72
CA LEU A 349 4.39 -6.60 -20.93
C LEU A 349 3.56 -5.84 -21.98
N ILE A 350 3.31 -6.47 -23.13
CA ILE A 350 2.50 -5.89 -24.21
C ILE A 350 1.06 -5.65 -23.73
N GLY A 351 0.46 -6.61 -23.02
CA GLY A 351 -0.89 -6.47 -22.47
C GLY A 351 -1.04 -5.26 -21.52
N PHE A 352 -0.09 -5.07 -20.60
CA PHE A 352 -0.10 -3.92 -19.69
C PHE A 352 0.16 -2.60 -20.44
N GLY A 353 1.05 -2.59 -21.44
CA GLY A 353 1.29 -1.42 -22.27
C GLY A 353 0.05 -0.98 -23.06
N ILE A 354 -0.63 -1.92 -23.73
CA ILE A 354 -1.87 -1.65 -24.49
C ILE A 354 -2.98 -1.19 -23.55
N SER A 355 -3.16 -1.86 -22.40
CA SER A 355 -4.16 -1.48 -21.41
C SER A 355 -3.97 -0.05 -20.92
N TYR A 356 -2.73 0.32 -20.56
CA TYR A 356 -2.41 1.68 -20.13
C TYR A 356 -2.67 2.70 -21.23
N PHE A 357 -2.29 2.40 -22.47
CA PHE A 357 -2.50 3.30 -23.62
C PHE A 357 -3.98 3.56 -23.90
N VAL A 358 -4.81 2.51 -23.91
CA VAL A 358 -6.25 2.62 -24.16
C VAL A 358 -6.94 3.42 -23.06
N LEU A 359 -6.62 3.14 -21.79
CA LEU A 359 -7.18 3.88 -20.66
C LEU A 359 -6.71 5.35 -20.64
N GLY A 360 -5.46 5.62 -21.03
CA GLY A 360 -4.92 6.97 -21.16
C GLY A 360 -5.63 7.78 -22.25
N ILE A 361 -5.85 7.18 -23.43
CA ILE A 361 -6.65 7.82 -24.50
C ILE A 361 -8.08 8.06 -24.03
N TYR A 362 -8.70 7.09 -23.36
CA TYR A 362 -10.06 7.24 -22.85
C TYR A 362 -10.17 8.40 -21.87
N GLU A 363 -9.30 8.48 -20.87
CA GLU A 363 -9.23 9.60 -19.92
C GLU A 363 -9.02 10.94 -20.65
N SER A 364 -8.09 10.99 -21.60
CA SER A 364 -7.80 12.22 -22.35
C SER A 364 -8.95 12.64 -23.28
N THR A 365 -9.64 11.69 -23.91
CA THR A 365 -10.83 11.94 -24.73
C THR A 365 -11.97 12.47 -23.85
N VAL A 366 -12.19 11.84 -22.71
CA VAL A 366 -13.18 12.25 -21.73
C VAL A 366 -12.87 13.65 -21.20
N ARG A 367 -11.60 14.00 -21.00
CA ARG A 367 -11.16 15.36 -20.63
C ARG A 367 -11.39 16.38 -21.76
N ILE A 368 -11.20 15.97 -23.02
CA ILE A 368 -11.26 16.85 -24.22
C ILE A 368 -12.66 17.02 -24.83
N TYR A 369 -13.62 16.12 -24.59
CA TYR A 369 -14.95 16.20 -25.18
C TYR A 369 -16.07 16.44 -24.15
N LYS A 370 -15.73 16.76 -22.90
CA LYS A 370 -16.72 16.92 -21.84
C LYS A 370 -17.53 18.20 -21.96
N SER A 371 -18.85 18.04 -22.02
CA SER A 371 -19.82 19.09 -21.66
C SER A 371 -19.81 19.28 -20.14
N LYS A 372 -19.70 20.53 -19.70
CA LYS A 372 -19.48 20.98 -18.32
C LYS A 372 -20.67 20.70 -17.35
N ASN A 373 -21.66 19.89 -17.76
CA ASN A 373 -22.88 19.58 -16.98
C ASN A 373 -22.82 18.27 -16.17
N PHE A 374 -21.77 17.46 -16.27
CA PHE A 374 -21.71 16.12 -15.62
C PHE A 374 -20.38 15.95 -14.84
N LEU A 375 -20.23 16.75 -13.78
CA LEU A 375 -18.91 17.24 -13.33
C LEU A 375 -18.16 16.34 -12.32
N VAL A 376 -18.72 15.22 -11.85
CA VAL A 376 -18.05 14.37 -10.85
C VAL A 376 -17.94 12.91 -11.30
N ASP A 377 -19.02 12.36 -11.82
CA ASP A 377 -19.11 10.92 -12.09
C ASP A 377 -18.20 10.47 -13.25
N ALA A 378 -18.31 11.12 -14.41
CA ALA A 378 -17.63 10.63 -15.61
C ALA A 378 -16.09 10.81 -15.59
N THR A 379 -15.53 11.72 -14.79
CA THR A 379 -14.07 11.90 -14.66
C THR A 379 -13.50 10.86 -13.71
N LEU A 380 -14.20 10.60 -12.60
CA LEU A 380 -13.85 9.56 -11.65
C LEU A 380 -13.92 8.17 -12.29
N TYR A 381 -14.94 7.90 -13.11
CA TYR A 381 -15.06 6.64 -13.85
C TYR A 381 -13.96 6.43 -14.90
N ALA A 382 -13.36 7.50 -15.46
CA ALA A 382 -12.27 7.38 -16.42
C ALA A 382 -10.88 7.34 -15.76
N GLY A 383 -10.66 8.10 -14.69
CA GLY A 383 -9.38 8.17 -13.98
C GLY A 383 -9.09 6.98 -13.07
N LEU A 384 -10.11 6.41 -12.42
CA LEU A 384 -9.93 5.32 -11.45
C LEU A 384 -9.31 4.05 -12.08
N PRO A 385 -9.77 3.56 -13.26
CA PRO A 385 -9.13 2.40 -13.91
C PRO A 385 -7.67 2.65 -14.26
N LEU A 386 -7.33 3.86 -14.74
CA LEU A 386 -5.96 4.23 -15.10
C LEU A 386 -5.04 4.21 -13.87
N ALA A 387 -5.52 4.70 -12.73
CA ALA A 387 -4.81 4.69 -11.45
C ALA A 387 -4.50 3.28 -10.93
N ILE A 388 -5.46 2.37 -11.10
CA ILE A 388 -5.30 0.96 -10.71
C ILE A 388 -4.21 0.30 -11.55
N VAL A 389 -4.21 0.55 -12.87
CA VAL A 389 -3.16 0.04 -13.77
C VAL A 389 -1.79 0.63 -13.41
N ASP A 390 -1.72 1.93 -13.13
CA ASP A 390 -0.47 2.57 -12.69
C ASP A 390 0.07 1.94 -11.39
N THR A 391 -0.80 1.70 -10.41
CA THR A 391 -0.44 1.06 -9.15
C THR A 391 0.07 -0.37 -9.36
N ALA A 392 -0.58 -1.13 -10.25
CA ALA A 392 -0.16 -2.49 -10.61
C ALA A 392 1.21 -2.50 -11.31
N ILE A 393 1.46 -1.55 -12.22
CA ILE A 393 2.75 -1.38 -12.90
C ILE A 393 3.86 -1.04 -11.89
N PHE A 394 3.63 -0.09 -10.98
CA PHE A 394 4.61 0.27 -9.95
C PHE A 394 4.93 -0.91 -9.03
N TRP A 395 3.90 -1.64 -8.58
CA TRP A 395 4.10 -2.85 -7.79
C TRP A 395 4.94 -3.88 -8.55
N TRP A 396 4.63 -4.07 -9.83
CA TRP A 396 5.35 -5.02 -10.67
C TRP A 396 6.83 -4.65 -10.83
N ILE A 397 7.13 -3.37 -11.07
CA ILE A 397 8.50 -2.84 -11.19
C ILE A 397 9.29 -3.09 -9.91
N PHE A 398 8.81 -2.64 -8.74
CA PHE A 398 9.56 -2.76 -7.48
C PHE A 398 9.77 -4.21 -7.05
N ASN A 399 8.77 -5.08 -7.27
CA ASN A 399 8.89 -6.49 -6.94
C ASN A 399 9.97 -7.18 -7.79
N ASN A 400 9.97 -6.95 -9.11
CA ASN A 400 10.99 -7.55 -9.99
C ASN A 400 12.37 -6.95 -9.76
N LEU A 401 12.45 -5.63 -9.56
CA LEU A 401 13.71 -4.98 -9.27
C LEU A 401 14.36 -5.53 -7.98
N THR A 402 13.56 -5.79 -6.95
CA THR A 402 14.02 -6.44 -5.70
C THR A 402 14.53 -7.86 -5.97
N HIS A 403 13.80 -8.64 -6.76
CA HIS A 403 14.20 -9.99 -7.14
C HIS A 403 15.49 -9.99 -7.96
N THR A 404 15.60 -9.07 -8.92
CA THR A 404 16.75 -8.89 -9.80
C THR A 404 17.99 -8.49 -9.01
N ILE A 405 17.87 -7.56 -8.06
CA ILE A 405 18.98 -7.16 -7.17
C ILE A 405 19.41 -8.30 -6.25
N LYS A 406 18.47 -9.05 -5.66
CA LYS A 406 18.81 -10.25 -4.88
C LYS A 406 19.58 -11.26 -5.73
N THR A 407 19.13 -11.48 -6.96
CA THR A 407 19.80 -12.37 -7.92
C THR A 407 21.21 -11.86 -8.26
N LEU A 408 21.37 -10.56 -8.53
CA LEU A 408 22.68 -9.95 -8.82
C LEU A 408 23.62 -9.98 -7.60
N ARG A 409 23.10 -9.80 -6.38
CA ARG A 409 23.86 -9.91 -5.13
C ARG A 409 24.41 -11.33 -4.93
N ILE A 410 23.62 -12.34 -5.28
CA ILE A 410 24.05 -13.75 -5.25
C ILE A 410 25.10 -14.02 -6.34
N ARG A 411 24.99 -13.39 -7.51
CA ARG A 411 25.92 -13.54 -8.64
C ARG A 411 27.22 -12.72 -8.54
N ARG A 412 27.44 -11.94 -7.46
CA ARG A 412 28.63 -11.10 -7.21
C ARG A 412 29.05 -10.18 -8.38
N ASN A 413 28.10 -9.68 -9.17
CA ASN A 413 28.40 -8.74 -10.26
C ASN A 413 28.29 -7.28 -9.76
N CYS A 414 29.38 -6.75 -9.18
CA CYS A 414 29.41 -5.48 -8.45
C CYS A 414 28.99 -4.27 -9.29
N PHE A 415 29.47 -4.16 -10.54
CA PHE A 415 29.17 -3.03 -11.42
C PHE A 415 27.67 -2.97 -11.78
N ARG A 416 27.07 -4.11 -12.12
CA ARG A 416 25.64 -4.18 -12.44
C ARG A 416 24.78 -3.94 -11.18
N LEU A 417 25.22 -4.41 -10.03
CA LEU A 417 24.53 -4.17 -8.76
C LEU A 417 24.48 -2.66 -8.42
N GLU A 418 25.58 -1.94 -8.64
CA GLU A 418 25.66 -0.50 -8.41
C GLU A 418 24.70 0.28 -9.32
N LEU A 419 24.66 -0.05 -10.61
CA LEU A 419 23.74 0.55 -11.59
C LEU A 419 22.26 0.38 -11.18
N PHE A 420 21.87 -0.82 -10.76
CA PHE A 420 20.50 -1.08 -10.29
C PHE A 420 20.17 -0.43 -8.94
N ASN A 421 21.16 -0.28 -8.04
CA ASN A 421 20.99 0.47 -6.80
C ASN A 421 20.78 1.96 -7.05
N HIS A 422 21.54 2.57 -7.97
CA HIS A 422 21.32 3.96 -8.37
C HIS A 422 19.94 4.16 -8.99
N LEU A 423 19.48 3.23 -9.83
CA LEU A 423 18.11 3.28 -10.37
C LEU A 423 17.05 3.28 -9.26
N ILE A 424 17.17 2.41 -8.25
CA ILE A 424 16.26 2.43 -7.09
C ILE A 424 16.28 3.79 -6.41
N ASN A 425 17.45 4.34 -6.13
CA ASN A 425 17.58 5.61 -5.41
C ASN A 425 16.91 6.76 -6.18
N VAL A 426 17.10 6.81 -7.51
CA VAL A 426 16.43 7.78 -8.39
C VAL A 426 14.90 7.62 -8.34
N LEU A 427 14.39 6.38 -8.45
CA LEU A 427 12.95 6.12 -8.40
C LEU A 427 12.35 6.47 -7.04
N VAL A 428 13.03 6.14 -5.95
CA VAL A 428 12.58 6.46 -4.58
C VAL A 428 12.53 7.97 -4.37
N PHE A 429 13.56 8.71 -4.80
CA PHE A 429 13.57 10.17 -4.73
C PHE A 429 12.42 10.80 -5.53
N ALA A 430 12.15 10.29 -6.73
CA ALA A 430 11.04 10.74 -7.56
C ALA A 430 9.68 10.51 -6.90
N VAL A 431 9.48 9.36 -6.24
CA VAL A 431 8.25 9.07 -5.48
C VAL A 431 8.10 10.05 -4.31
N PHE A 432 9.16 10.30 -3.54
CA PHE A 432 9.12 11.26 -2.44
C PHE A 432 8.80 12.68 -2.92
N ALA A 433 9.47 13.14 -3.99
CA ALA A 433 9.20 14.45 -4.57
C ALA A 433 7.74 14.58 -5.01
N SER A 434 7.19 13.54 -5.64
CA SER A 434 5.78 13.49 -6.07
C SER A 434 4.83 13.60 -4.88
N VAL A 435 5.05 12.84 -3.81
CA VAL A 435 4.20 12.88 -2.61
C VAL A 435 4.22 14.24 -1.92
N ILE A 436 5.39 14.87 -1.82
CA ILE A 436 5.52 16.22 -1.25
C ILE A 436 4.71 17.22 -2.08
N PHE A 437 4.81 17.15 -3.41
CA PHE A 437 4.07 18.03 -4.30
C PHE A 437 2.56 17.79 -4.22
N ILE A 438 2.10 16.53 -4.14
CA ILE A 438 0.68 16.21 -3.91
C ILE A 438 0.19 16.90 -2.65
N ILE A 439 0.87 16.70 -1.52
CA ILE A 439 0.43 17.24 -0.23
C ILE A 439 0.36 18.77 -0.29
N TRP A 440 1.36 19.40 -0.91
CA TRP A 440 1.37 20.84 -1.15
C TRP A 440 0.18 21.27 -2.02
N GLN A 441 -0.07 20.59 -3.14
CA GLN A 441 -1.19 20.86 -4.04
C GLN A 441 -2.54 20.64 -3.35
N MET A 442 -2.71 19.57 -2.56
CA MET A 442 -3.93 19.31 -1.77
C MET A 442 -4.20 20.46 -0.81
N HIS A 443 -3.17 20.89 -0.08
CA HIS A 443 -3.29 21.92 0.93
C HIS A 443 -3.54 23.30 0.31
N LYS A 444 -2.85 23.63 -0.78
CA LYS A 444 -2.92 24.97 -1.39
C LYS A 444 -4.06 25.15 -2.37
N HIS A 445 -4.38 24.15 -3.19
CA HIS A 445 -5.35 24.30 -4.27
C HIS A 445 -6.72 23.67 -3.97
N LYS A 446 -6.86 22.81 -2.95
CA LYS A 446 -8.12 22.08 -2.72
C LYS A 446 -8.77 22.23 -1.36
N LEU A 447 -7.99 22.38 -0.31
CA LEU A 447 -8.51 22.58 1.05
C LEU A 447 -8.88 24.06 1.34
N THR A 448 -8.61 24.95 0.39
CA THR A 448 -8.94 26.37 0.52
C THR A 448 -10.27 26.64 -0.18
N SER A 449 -11.23 27.26 0.52
CA SER A 449 -12.54 27.61 -0.05
C SER A 449 -12.46 28.63 -1.20
N CYS A 450 -11.33 29.34 -1.30
CA CYS A 450 -11.07 30.33 -2.32
C CYS A 450 -9.58 30.36 -2.71
N LEU A 451 -9.29 30.12 -3.99
CA LEU A 451 -7.93 30.13 -4.54
C LEU A 451 -7.51 31.54 -4.97
N ASP A 452 -6.93 32.29 -4.03
CA ASP A 452 -6.39 33.63 -4.30
C ASP A 452 -5.09 33.62 -5.14
N SER A 453 -4.43 32.45 -5.22
CA SER A 453 -3.14 32.25 -5.90
C SER A 453 -3.27 31.63 -7.30
N TRP A 454 -4.40 31.84 -7.99
CA TRP A 454 -4.70 31.29 -9.33
C TRP A 454 -3.64 31.60 -10.40
N ARG A 455 -2.84 32.66 -10.23
CA ARG A 455 -1.70 32.99 -11.12
C ARG A 455 -0.64 31.87 -11.19
N TYR A 456 -0.58 31.01 -10.18
CA TYR A 456 0.39 29.91 -10.08
C TYR A 456 -0.19 28.55 -10.48
N LEU A 457 -1.42 28.49 -10.96
CA LEU A 457 -2.11 27.25 -11.33
C LEU A 457 -1.37 26.47 -12.43
N TRP A 458 -0.69 27.16 -13.35
CA TRP A 458 0.11 26.54 -14.41
C TRP A 458 1.27 25.67 -13.88
N ILE A 459 1.70 25.88 -12.63
CA ILE A 459 2.75 25.07 -11.98
C ILE A 459 2.28 23.61 -11.84
N ASP A 460 0.98 23.38 -11.67
CA ASP A 460 0.42 22.03 -11.51
C ASP A 460 0.70 21.16 -12.75
N GLU A 461 0.56 21.73 -13.94
CA GLU A 461 0.88 21.06 -15.22
C GLU A 461 2.39 21.01 -15.47
N ALA A 462 3.10 22.11 -15.18
CA ALA A 462 4.53 22.21 -15.44
C ALA A 462 5.35 21.20 -14.60
N TYR A 463 4.98 20.99 -13.34
CA TYR A 463 5.69 20.13 -12.40
C TYR A 463 5.85 18.69 -12.94
N TRP A 464 4.77 18.09 -13.45
CA TRP A 464 4.81 16.70 -13.95
C TRP A 464 5.73 16.53 -15.15
N HIS A 465 5.73 17.53 -16.04
CA HIS A 465 6.60 17.54 -17.21
C HIS A 465 8.08 17.69 -16.82
N VAL A 466 8.38 18.54 -15.85
CA VAL A 466 9.75 18.72 -15.33
C VAL A 466 10.22 17.44 -14.64
N LEU A 467 9.42 16.87 -13.74
CA LEU A 467 9.75 15.64 -13.02
C LEU A 467 10.05 14.48 -14.00
N PHE A 468 9.20 14.30 -15.02
CA PHE A 468 9.44 13.28 -16.05
C PHE A 468 10.76 13.51 -16.80
N SER A 469 11.09 14.75 -17.15
CA SER A 469 12.34 15.07 -17.85
C SER A 469 13.59 14.81 -17.00
N LEU A 470 13.52 15.05 -15.68
CA LEU A 470 14.60 14.75 -14.74
C LEU A 470 14.83 13.24 -14.59
N ILE A 471 13.75 12.46 -14.52
CA ILE A 471 13.84 10.99 -14.48
C ILE A 471 14.42 10.45 -15.78
N LEU A 472 13.97 10.98 -16.93
CA LEU A 472 14.51 10.59 -18.23
C LEU A 472 16.00 10.90 -18.33
N LEU A 473 16.44 12.08 -17.86
CA LEU A 473 17.86 12.44 -17.81
C LEU A 473 18.68 11.46 -16.95
N ALA A 474 18.17 11.08 -15.77
CA ALA A 474 18.82 10.11 -14.90
C ALA A 474 18.94 8.73 -15.59
N ILE A 475 17.89 8.28 -16.28
CA ILE A 475 17.91 7.04 -17.06
C ILE A 475 18.93 7.14 -18.21
N MET A 476 18.99 8.27 -18.92
CA MET A 476 19.98 8.49 -19.98
C MET A 476 21.42 8.40 -19.46
N ILE A 477 21.70 8.91 -18.26
CA ILE A 477 23.03 8.84 -17.64
C ILE A 477 23.36 7.39 -17.27
N LEU A 478 22.42 6.69 -16.64
CA LEU A 478 22.62 5.32 -16.16
C LEU A 478 22.74 4.29 -17.30
N TRP A 479 22.02 4.49 -18.41
CA TRP A 479 22.01 3.57 -19.57
C TRP A 479 22.76 4.09 -20.79
N ARG A 480 23.69 5.03 -20.61
CA ARG A 480 24.52 5.55 -21.70
C ARG A 480 25.26 4.40 -22.42
N PRO A 481 25.38 4.41 -23.76
CA PRO A 481 26.16 3.40 -24.47
C PRO A 481 27.65 3.41 -24.07
N THR A 482 28.26 2.24 -23.86
CA THR A 482 29.70 2.10 -23.57
C THR A 482 30.34 0.94 -24.37
N ASN A 483 31.64 1.06 -24.68
CA ASN A 483 32.47 0.15 -25.52
C ASN A 483 32.60 -1.32 -25.05
N ASN A 484 31.86 -1.75 -24.03
CA ASN A 484 32.02 -3.07 -23.42
C ASN A 484 30.68 -3.75 -23.08
N ASP A 485 29.55 -3.16 -23.48
CA ASP A 485 28.23 -3.62 -23.06
C ASP A 485 27.88 -5.01 -23.63
N GLN A 486 28.33 -5.34 -24.85
CA GLN A 486 28.18 -6.69 -25.44
C GLN A 486 29.19 -7.70 -24.91
N ARG A 487 30.44 -7.29 -24.61
CA ARG A 487 31.53 -8.20 -24.19
C ARG A 487 31.29 -8.82 -22.80
N TYR A 488 30.54 -8.13 -21.94
CA TYR A 488 30.15 -8.63 -20.62
C TYR A 488 28.76 -9.29 -20.59
N GLN A 489 28.04 -9.43 -21.72
CA GLN A 489 26.73 -10.10 -21.71
C GLN A 489 26.82 -11.58 -21.31
N PHE A 490 27.99 -12.23 -21.41
CA PHE A 490 28.12 -13.68 -21.23
C PHE A 490 29.31 -14.17 -20.36
N THR A 491 30.11 -13.29 -19.75
CA THR A 491 31.37 -13.68 -19.08
C THR A 491 31.23 -14.57 -17.84
N SER A 492 30.02 -14.86 -17.34
CA SER A 492 29.86 -15.70 -16.14
C SER A 492 29.58 -17.19 -16.40
N LEU A 493 29.60 -17.67 -17.65
CA LEU A 493 29.30 -19.08 -17.95
C LEU A 493 30.54 -19.99 -18.11
N LEU A 494 31.77 -19.46 -18.03
CA LEU A 494 32.98 -20.24 -18.36
C LEU A 494 34.03 -20.39 -17.23
N SER A 495 33.77 -19.98 -15.99
CA SER A 495 34.76 -20.08 -14.90
C SER A 495 34.41 -21.07 -13.79
N SER A 496 33.65 -22.13 -14.08
CA SER A 496 33.26 -23.14 -13.09
C SER A 496 33.77 -24.54 -13.42
N SER A 497 35.00 -24.67 -13.91
CA SER A 497 35.63 -26.01 -14.03
C SER A 497 37.11 -26.11 -13.66
N ASN A 498 37.86 -25.02 -13.45
CA ASN A 498 39.27 -25.14 -13.05
C ASN A 498 39.75 -23.92 -12.24
N SER A 499 39.50 -23.89 -10.92
CA SER A 499 40.35 -23.22 -9.89
C SER A 499 39.62 -23.10 -8.55
N LEU A 500 39.15 -24.21 -7.97
CA LEU A 500 38.46 -24.23 -6.67
C LEU A 500 39.42 -24.16 -5.46
N ASN A 501 40.72 -23.92 -5.65
CA ASN A 501 41.70 -23.94 -4.56
C ASN A 501 42.42 -22.60 -4.27
N ASP A 502 42.29 -21.57 -5.11
CA ASP A 502 43.03 -20.30 -4.93
C ASP A 502 42.17 -19.10 -4.48
N PHE A 503 40.89 -19.30 -4.15
CA PHE A 503 39.92 -18.19 -4.01
C PHE A 503 39.44 -17.88 -2.58
N ILE A 504 39.93 -18.56 -1.54
CA ILE A 504 39.41 -18.37 -0.17
C ILE A 504 40.03 -17.16 0.58
N ASP A 505 41.19 -16.63 0.17
CA ASP A 505 41.88 -15.60 0.97
C ASP A 505 41.79 -14.14 0.49
N ASN A 506 41.30 -13.85 -0.73
CA ASN A 506 41.38 -12.48 -1.29
C ASN A 506 40.05 -11.69 -1.39
N ASP A 507 38.89 -12.34 -1.24
CA ASP A 507 37.59 -11.71 -1.57
C ASP A 507 36.90 -10.97 -0.39
N LEU A 508 37.51 -10.94 0.80
CA LEU A 508 37.03 -10.12 1.92
C LEU A 508 37.57 -8.67 1.91
N ASN A 509 38.58 -8.38 1.09
CA ASN A 509 39.26 -7.07 1.13
C ASN A 509 38.97 -6.14 -0.05
N GLN A 510 38.37 -6.59 -1.16
CA GLN A 510 38.26 -5.74 -2.36
C GLN A 510 37.01 -4.84 -2.42
N CYS A 511 35.92 -5.17 -1.72
CA CYS A 511 34.74 -4.30 -1.63
C CYS A 511 34.83 -3.23 -0.52
N ALA A 512 35.80 -3.33 0.39
CA ALA A 512 35.94 -2.43 1.53
C ALA A 512 36.94 -1.27 1.31
N ILE A 513 37.74 -1.31 0.23
CA ILE A 513 38.86 -0.37 0.05
C ILE A 513 38.50 0.88 -0.76
N GLU A 514 37.41 0.90 -1.54
CA GLU A 514 37.08 2.08 -2.37
C GLU A 514 36.31 3.21 -1.66
N ASN A 515 35.88 3.03 -0.41
CA ASN A 515 35.16 4.08 0.34
C ASN A 515 36.06 5.07 1.10
N ASN A 516 37.38 4.92 1.05
CA ASN A 516 38.31 5.82 1.72
C ASN A 516 39.56 6.09 0.87
N LEU A 517 39.43 6.80 -0.27
CA LEU A 517 40.55 7.56 -0.84
C LEU A 517 40.11 8.62 -1.86
N GLY A 518 39.30 9.59 -1.42
CA GLY A 518 39.18 10.89 -2.09
C GLY A 518 40.23 11.84 -1.50
N GLU A 519 41.19 12.24 -2.32
CA GLU A 519 42.32 13.17 -2.05
C GLU A 519 43.61 12.52 -1.54
N ILE A 520 44.58 12.33 -2.46
CA ILE A 520 45.89 13.02 -2.43
C ILE A 520 46.64 12.76 -3.75
N LYS A 521 47.17 13.86 -4.28
CA LYS A 521 48.02 14.02 -5.47
C LYS A 521 49.23 13.07 -5.55
N MET A 522 49.48 12.58 -6.76
CA MET A 522 50.77 12.29 -7.41
C MET A 522 52.06 12.55 -6.61
N ARG A 523 52.93 11.53 -6.50
CA ARG A 523 54.39 11.69 -6.63
C ARG A 523 55.12 10.37 -6.95
N PHE A 524 55.95 10.44 -7.99
CA PHE A 524 56.96 9.48 -8.44
C PHE A 524 57.83 8.89 -7.32
N GLN A 525 58.26 7.62 -7.46
CA GLN A 525 59.67 7.30 -7.78
C GLN A 525 59.93 5.80 -8.05
N ASN A 526 60.73 5.60 -9.10
CA ASN A 526 61.47 4.40 -9.45
C ASN A 526 62.24 3.79 -8.27
N ASN A 527 62.29 2.46 -8.22
CA ASN A 527 63.57 1.75 -8.20
C ASN A 527 63.42 0.31 -8.72
N ARG A 528 64.09 0.05 -9.84
CA ARG A 528 64.43 -1.29 -10.33
C ARG A 528 65.63 -1.82 -9.56
N ASN A 529 65.72 -3.15 -9.46
CA ASN A 529 66.89 -4.02 -9.64
C ASN A 529 66.61 -5.34 -8.87
N GLU A 530 66.92 -6.55 -9.34
CA GLU A 530 67.85 -6.98 -10.39
C GLU A 530 67.72 -8.51 -10.66
N TYR A 531 68.01 -8.91 -11.90
CA TYR A 531 68.54 -10.21 -12.42
C TYR A 531 67.72 -11.52 -12.26
N SER A 532 67.57 -12.39 -13.28
CA SER A 532 68.23 -12.50 -14.60
C SER A 532 67.58 -13.57 -15.51
N LYS A 533 67.57 -13.27 -16.83
CA LYS A 533 67.69 -14.13 -18.04
C LYS A 533 66.58 -15.18 -18.30
N SER A 534 65.88 -15.17 -19.44
CA SER A 534 66.40 -15.15 -20.82
C SER A 534 65.32 -14.78 -21.86
N SER A 535 65.76 -14.29 -23.03
CA SER A 535 65.00 -13.95 -24.24
C SER A 535 65.95 -14.19 -25.44
N PRO A 536 65.56 -14.14 -26.73
CA PRO A 536 64.22 -14.21 -27.36
C PRO A 536 64.17 -15.21 -28.56
N ASN A 537 62.98 -15.48 -29.11
CA ASN A 537 62.70 -15.22 -30.53
C ASN A 537 61.22 -15.45 -30.90
N HIS A 538 60.68 -14.45 -31.59
CA HIS A 538 59.35 -14.31 -32.17
C HIS A 538 59.07 -15.33 -33.29
N LEU A 539 57.83 -15.85 -33.34
CA LEU A 539 57.00 -15.86 -34.55
C LEU A 539 55.53 -16.19 -34.23
N ASP A 540 54.62 -15.35 -34.75
CA ASP A 540 53.21 -15.54 -35.10
C ASP A 540 52.15 -15.97 -34.06
N SER A 541 51.38 -14.98 -33.58
CA SER A 541 50.04 -15.17 -33.00
C SER A 541 48.99 -14.35 -33.76
N HIS A 542 48.69 -14.76 -35.00
CA HIS A 542 47.60 -14.22 -35.82
C HIS A 542 46.53 -15.26 -36.20
N ILE A 543 46.49 -16.44 -35.56
CA ILE A 543 45.65 -17.58 -35.98
C ILE A 543 44.71 -18.09 -34.86
N ILE A 544 44.04 -17.22 -34.09
CA ILE A 544 43.04 -17.70 -33.11
C ILE A 544 41.66 -17.02 -33.24
N SER A 545 41.49 -15.98 -34.08
CA SER A 545 40.20 -15.27 -34.17
C SER A 545 39.28 -15.70 -35.31
N ALA A 546 39.75 -16.46 -36.31
CA ALA A 546 38.94 -16.85 -37.47
C ALA A 546 38.20 -18.19 -37.25
N GLU A 547 38.84 -19.14 -36.56
CA GLU A 547 38.32 -20.49 -36.38
C GLU A 547 37.16 -20.57 -35.35
N THR A 548 37.02 -19.56 -34.49
CA THR A 548 35.95 -19.51 -33.48
C THR A 548 34.64 -18.92 -34.02
N ASP A 549 34.73 -17.97 -34.98
CA ASP A 549 33.56 -17.36 -35.62
C ASP A 549 32.93 -18.28 -36.68
N ASP A 550 33.73 -19.07 -37.40
CA ASP A 550 33.22 -20.04 -38.37
C ASP A 550 32.50 -21.23 -37.70
N ASN A 551 32.91 -21.60 -36.49
CA ASN A 551 32.24 -22.66 -35.72
C ASN A 551 30.89 -22.20 -35.11
N LEU A 552 30.73 -20.91 -34.83
CA LEU A 552 29.45 -20.35 -34.37
C LEU A 552 28.45 -20.21 -35.53
N LYS A 553 28.92 -19.80 -36.72
CA LYS A 553 28.10 -19.77 -37.95
C LYS A 553 27.61 -21.15 -38.38
N TRP A 554 28.46 -22.18 -38.25
CA TRP A 554 28.08 -23.55 -38.59
C TRP A 554 26.92 -24.08 -37.72
N ILE A 555 26.83 -23.64 -36.45
CA ILE A 555 25.75 -24.00 -35.52
C ILE A 555 24.45 -23.24 -35.85
N GLU A 556 24.54 -21.96 -36.22
CA GLU A 556 23.39 -21.15 -36.65
C GLU A 556 22.81 -21.58 -38.01
N GLU A 557 23.64 -22.07 -38.94
CA GLU A 557 23.21 -22.45 -40.29
C GLU A 557 22.68 -23.89 -40.40
N ASN A 558 23.01 -24.80 -39.48
CA ASN A 558 22.63 -26.23 -39.56
C ASN A 558 21.50 -26.68 -38.62
N ILE A 559 20.92 -25.78 -37.81
CA ILE A 559 19.71 -26.08 -37.03
C ILE A 559 18.51 -25.40 -37.70
N SER A 560 17.91 -26.10 -38.67
CA SER A 560 16.70 -25.67 -39.34
C SER A 560 15.50 -25.57 -38.37
N THR A 561 14.84 -24.41 -38.38
CA THR A 561 13.69 -23.95 -37.59
C THR A 561 12.34 -24.63 -37.89
N THR A 562 12.35 -25.86 -38.42
CA THR A 562 11.12 -26.61 -38.78
C THR A 562 11.13 -28.08 -38.40
N LEU A 563 12.11 -28.56 -37.62
CA LEU A 563 12.15 -29.94 -37.10
C LEU A 563 11.88 -30.06 -35.60
N VAL A 564 11.66 -28.95 -34.90
CA VAL A 564 11.43 -28.94 -33.44
C VAL A 564 9.95 -29.06 -33.07
N ASP A 565 9.03 -28.89 -34.03
CA ASP A 565 7.58 -28.83 -33.74
C ASP A 565 6.73 -30.00 -34.28
N SER A 566 7.30 -31.05 -34.88
CA SER A 566 6.47 -32.14 -35.46
C SER A 566 6.87 -33.57 -35.13
N SER A 567 7.86 -33.81 -34.27
CA SER A 567 8.15 -35.17 -33.81
C SER A 567 8.87 -35.19 -32.48
N LEU A 568 8.15 -34.92 -31.37
CA LEU A 568 8.44 -35.54 -30.08
C LEU A 568 7.26 -35.42 -29.10
N PRO A 569 6.21 -36.23 -29.24
CA PRO A 569 5.48 -36.72 -28.07
C PRO A 569 6.34 -37.80 -27.38
N SER A 570 6.34 -37.82 -26.04
CA SER A 570 6.72 -38.95 -25.17
C SER A 570 8.17 -39.21 -24.72
N LEU A 571 9.09 -38.23 -24.65
CA LEU A 571 10.45 -38.48 -24.11
C LEU A 571 10.98 -37.34 -23.22
N ILE A 572 10.24 -36.99 -22.15
CA ILE A 572 10.72 -36.13 -21.05
C ILE A 572 10.41 -36.81 -19.70
N ASP A 573 10.71 -38.11 -19.58
CA ASP A 573 10.60 -38.89 -18.33
C ASP A 573 11.95 -39.52 -17.91
N SER A 574 13.02 -39.35 -18.70
CA SER A 574 14.24 -40.17 -18.55
C SER A 574 15.31 -39.62 -17.61
N ASP A 575 15.34 -38.31 -17.31
CA ASP A 575 16.41 -37.75 -16.45
C ASP A 575 16.14 -37.96 -14.95
N GLU A 576 14.86 -38.07 -14.55
CA GLU A 576 14.46 -38.43 -13.19
C GLU A 576 14.65 -39.93 -12.94
N GLU A 577 14.37 -40.79 -13.93
CA GLU A 577 14.68 -42.23 -13.89
C GLU A 577 16.18 -42.51 -13.92
N LEU A 578 17.00 -41.75 -14.65
CA LEU A 578 18.45 -41.94 -14.66
C LEU A 578 19.07 -41.58 -13.31
N LEU A 579 18.57 -40.54 -12.64
CA LEU A 579 18.99 -40.18 -11.28
C LEU A 579 18.49 -41.22 -10.26
N ALA A 580 17.24 -41.66 -10.35
CA ALA A 580 16.70 -42.71 -9.49
C ALA A 580 17.43 -44.05 -9.67
N ALA A 581 17.74 -44.45 -10.91
CA ALA A 581 18.52 -45.65 -11.21
C ALA A 581 19.97 -45.53 -10.76
N LYS A 582 20.60 -44.34 -10.86
CA LYS A 582 21.93 -44.11 -10.28
C LYS A 582 21.90 -44.24 -8.76
N PHE A 583 20.85 -43.74 -8.11
CA PHE A 583 20.65 -43.87 -6.66
C PHE A 583 20.38 -45.32 -6.24
N GLU A 584 19.57 -46.08 -6.98
CA GLU A 584 19.34 -47.50 -6.71
C GLU A 584 20.60 -48.35 -6.93
N ILE A 585 21.40 -48.05 -7.96
CA ILE A 585 22.67 -48.74 -8.22
C ILE A 585 23.70 -48.42 -7.12
N ILE A 586 23.74 -47.18 -6.62
CA ILE A 586 24.59 -46.78 -5.49
C ILE A 586 24.14 -47.48 -4.19
N ASP A 587 22.82 -47.65 -3.97
CA ASP A 587 22.27 -48.36 -2.80
C ASP A 587 22.51 -49.89 -2.88
N LEU A 588 22.43 -50.48 -4.08
CA LEU A 588 22.76 -51.89 -4.33
C LEU A 588 24.26 -52.19 -4.14
N ILE A 589 25.14 -51.28 -4.56
CA ILE A 589 26.59 -51.39 -4.37
C ILE A 589 26.94 -51.23 -2.87
N GLY A 590 26.25 -50.33 -2.16
CA GLY A 590 26.41 -50.12 -0.72
C GLY A 590 26.01 -51.33 0.14
N ARG A 591 25.04 -52.14 -0.29
CA ARG A 591 24.64 -53.37 0.40
C ARG A 591 25.57 -54.57 0.17
N HIS A 592 26.39 -54.56 -0.88
CA HIS A 592 27.30 -55.67 -1.21
C HIS A 592 28.71 -55.52 -0.66
N PHE A 593 29.16 -54.29 -0.42
CA PHE A 593 30.45 -54.03 0.23
C PHE A 593 30.23 -53.50 1.63
N GLY A 594 30.22 -54.42 2.61
CA GLY A 594 30.12 -54.12 4.04
C GLY A 594 31.32 -53.31 4.55
N THR A 595 31.34 -52.02 4.25
CA THR A 595 32.24 -51.04 4.86
C THR A 595 31.42 -49.95 5.53
N SER A 596 31.49 -49.93 6.85
CA SER A 596 30.92 -48.91 7.73
C SER A 596 31.50 -47.53 7.40
N ASN A 597 30.75 -46.71 6.67
CA ASN A 597 30.93 -45.26 6.64
C ASN A 597 29.58 -44.60 6.92
N SER A 598 29.43 -44.08 8.13
CA SER A 598 28.24 -43.44 8.68
C SER A 598 28.01 -42.01 8.18
N LEU A 599 28.07 -41.78 6.86
CA LEU A 599 27.96 -40.44 6.26
C LEU A 599 26.95 -40.42 5.11
N ALA A 600 25.67 -40.60 5.46
CA ALA A 600 24.51 -39.99 4.80
C ALA A 600 23.21 -40.43 5.49
N SER A 601 22.88 -39.89 6.66
CA SER A 601 21.47 -39.87 7.06
C SER A 601 20.78 -38.82 6.18
N GLY A 602 19.72 -39.22 5.48
CA GLY A 602 18.91 -38.29 4.67
C GLY A 602 18.27 -37.20 5.52
N PHE A 603 17.96 -36.05 4.92
CA PHE A 603 17.27 -34.94 5.59
C PHE A 603 15.84 -35.33 6.00
N ASP A 604 15.54 -35.32 7.29
CA ASP A 604 14.18 -35.49 7.80
C ASP A 604 13.46 -34.14 7.91
N TRP A 605 12.42 -33.94 7.10
CA TRP A 605 11.64 -32.71 7.12
C TRP A 605 10.73 -32.59 8.36
N GLN A 606 10.44 -33.68 9.08
CA GLN A 606 9.65 -33.62 10.32
C GLN A 606 10.49 -33.18 11.51
N ASP A 607 11.80 -33.41 11.46
CA ASP A 607 12.76 -32.96 12.46
C ASP A 607 14.07 -32.43 11.84
N PRO A 608 14.04 -31.29 11.10
CA PRO A 608 15.19 -30.76 10.36
C PRO A 608 16.46 -30.51 11.17
N PHE A 609 16.31 -30.25 12.48
CA PHE A 609 17.42 -29.98 13.40
C PHE A 609 17.69 -31.14 14.38
N LEU A 610 17.09 -32.31 14.14
CA LEU A 610 17.25 -33.50 15.00
C LEU A 610 16.98 -33.16 16.49
N ILE A 611 15.93 -32.36 16.74
CA ILE A 611 15.53 -31.91 18.07
C ILE A 611 15.26 -33.11 18.97
N ASN A 612 14.71 -34.20 18.41
CA ASN A 612 14.47 -35.43 19.18
C ASN A 612 15.77 -36.02 19.76
N GLU A 613 16.92 -35.89 19.09
CA GLU A 613 18.22 -36.34 19.62
C GLU A 613 18.72 -35.47 20.77
N SER A 614 18.25 -34.23 20.86
CA SER A 614 18.56 -33.29 21.95
C SER A 614 17.67 -33.45 23.19
N LEU A 615 16.70 -34.37 23.15
CA LEU A 615 15.80 -34.71 24.25
C LEU A 615 16.33 -35.92 25.03
N SER A 616 16.16 -35.90 26.35
CA SER A 616 16.44 -37.10 27.16
C SER A 616 15.46 -38.23 26.82
N ASP A 617 15.81 -39.47 27.19
CA ASP A 617 14.92 -40.62 26.99
C ASP A 617 13.56 -40.41 27.68
N ASP A 618 13.57 -39.89 28.91
CA ASP A 618 12.35 -39.56 29.65
C ASP A 618 11.50 -38.49 28.94
N GLU A 619 12.13 -37.45 28.39
CA GLU A 619 11.42 -36.39 27.65
C GLU A 619 10.79 -36.90 26.37
N ARG A 620 11.49 -37.80 25.65
CA ARG A 620 10.94 -38.47 24.46
C ARG A 620 9.77 -39.38 24.81
N GLU A 621 9.89 -40.16 25.88
CA GLU A 621 8.81 -41.04 26.33
C GLU A 621 7.56 -40.25 26.73
N ILE A 622 7.73 -39.17 27.51
CA ILE A 622 6.63 -38.28 27.90
C ILE A 622 5.96 -37.67 26.67
N LYS A 623 6.73 -37.19 25.70
CA LYS A 623 6.19 -36.66 24.43
C LYS A 623 5.37 -37.72 23.69
N ASN A 624 5.87 -38.94 23.57
CA ASN A 624 5.20 -40.03 22.87
C ASN A 624 3.92 -40.49 23.59
N GLN A 625 3.96 -40.61 24.92
CA GLN A 625 2.80 -40.96 25.72
C GLN A 625 1.71 -39.88 25.59
N MET A 626 2.10 -38.60 25.67
CA MET A 626 1.17 -37.47 25.53
C MET A 626 0.55 -37.44 24.13
N ARG A 627 1.36 -37.62 23.08
CA ARG A 627 0.89 -37.72 21.69
C ARG A 627 -0.16 -38.81 21.52
N SER A 628 0.12 -40.01 22.04
CA SER A 628 -0.79 -41.15 21.96
C SER A 628 -2.13 -40.90 22.66
N TYR A 629 -2.12 -40.21 23.81
CA TYR A 629 -3.35 -39.81 24.47
C TYR A 629 -4.10 -38.74 23.67
N CYS A 630 -3.40 -37.71 23.19
CA CYS A 630 -3.98 -36.62 22.43
C CYS A 630 -4.72 -37.12 21.18
N GLU A 631 -4.11 -38.05 20.43
CA GLU A 631 -4.71 -38.65 19.24
C GLU A 631 -5.92 -39.54 19.56
N ARG A 632 -5.85 -40.34 20.64
CA ARG A 632 -6.90 -41.29 20.99
C ARG A 632 -8.09 -40.68 21.74
N GLN A 633 -7.84 -39.69 22.58
CA GLN A 633 -8.83 -39.15 23.53
C GLN A 633 -9.27 -37.73 23.17
N LEU A 634 -8.35 -36.83 22.85
CA LEU A 634 -8.69 -35.42 22.63
C LEU A 634 -9.15 -35.12 21.20
N MET A 635 -8.43 -35.64 20.19
CA MET A 635 -8.72 -35.37 18.78
C MET A 635 -10.15 -35.77 18.37
N PRO A 636 -10.71 -36.91 18.81
CA PRO A 636 -12.10 -37.25 18.50
C PRO A 636 -13.15 -36.32 19.14
N ARG A 637 -12.82 -35.67 20.27
CA ARG A 637 -13.74 -34.80 21.02
C ARG A 637 -13.75 -33.35 20.49
N VAL A 638 -12.63 -32.90 19.92
CA VAL A 638 -12.38 -31.47 19.66
C VAL A 638 -13.37 -30.82 18.69
N LEU A 639 -13.82 -31.55 17.67
CA LEU A 639 -14.70 -30.99 16.62
C LEU A 639 -16.03 -30.51 17.23
N GLU A 640 -16.73 -31.42 17.90
CA GLU A 640 -18.02 -31.11 18.55
C GLU A 640 -17.86 -30.22 19.78
N ALA A 641 -16.76 -30.36 20.53
CA ALA A 641 -16.45 -29.48 21.66
C ALA A 641 -16.28 -28.03 21.21
N ASN A 642 -15.50 -27.78 20.15
CA ASN A 642 -15.29 -26.45 19.60
C ASN A 642 -16.55 -25.89 18.95
N ARG A 643 -17.27 -26.70 18.18
CA ARG A 643 -18.50 -26.26 17.49
C ARG A 643 -19.57 -25.78 18.48
N ASN A 644 -19.76 -26.52 19.57
CA ASN A 644 -20.83 -26.29 20.53
C ASN A 644 -20.43 -25.51 21.80
N GLU A 645 -19.21 -24.98 21.88
CA GLU A 645 -18.68 -24.29 23.08
C GLU A 645 -18.80 -25.11 24.37
N LYS A 646 -18.41 -26.39 24.30
CA LYS A 646 -18.46 -27.33 25.43
C LYS A 646 -17.07 -27.81 25.80
N PHE A 647 -16.80 -27.85 27.10
CA PHE A 647 -15.61 -28.47 27.69
C PHE A 647 -16.02 -29.69 28.51
N ASP A 648 -15.36 -30.81 28.26
CA ASP A 648 -15.55 -32.06 29.00
C ASP A 648 -14.63 -32.04 30.23
N ILE A 649 -15.24 -32.10 31.42
CA ILE A 649 -14.55 -32.03 32.71
C ILE A 649 -13.65 -33.25 32.93
N GLU A 650 -14.00 -34.42 32.38
CA GLU A 650 -13.22 -35.65 32.53
C GLU A 650 -11.80 -35.52 31.94
N ILE A 651 -11.60 -34.63 30.96
CA ILE A 651 -10.26 -34.33 30.42
C ILE A 651 -9.29 -33.91 31.52
N MET A 652 -9.75 -33.19 32.55
CA MET A 652 -8.88 -32.79 33.66
C MET A 652 -8.44 -33.99 34.50
N ARG A 653 -9.33 -34.95 34.75
CA ARG A 653 -9.02 -36.20 35.48
C ARG A 653 -8.09 -37.09 34.67
N GLU A 654 -8.35 -37.21 33.37
CA GLU A 654 -7.50 -37.96 32.44
C GLU A 654 -6.08 -37.38 32.42
N LEU A 655 -5.92 -36.05 32.28
CA LEU A 655 -4.63 -35.38 32.34
C LEU A 655 -3.94 -35.54 33.71
N GLY A 656 -4.70 -35.53 34.80
CA GLY A 656 -4.18 -35.79 36.14
C GLY A 656 -3.65 -37.21 36.31
N SER A 657 -4.36 -38.21 35.77
CA SER A 657 -3.93 -39.62 35.80
C SER A 657 -2.63 -39.88 35.03
N LEU A 658 -2.34 -39.05 34.03
CA LEU A 658 -1.10 -39.07 33.24
C LEU A 658 0.04 -38.26 33.88
N GLY A 659 -0.22 -37.54 34.97
CA GLY A 659 0.78 -36.64 35.59
C GLY A 659 1.05 -35.37 34.79
N ALA A 660 0.16 -34.98 33.88
CA ALA A 660 0.30 -33.77 33.06
C ALA A 660 -0.08 -32.47 33.78
N LEU A 661 -0.67 -32.56 34.98
CA LEU A 661 -1.05 -31.42 35.82
C LEU A 661 0.01 -31.17 36.89
N GLY A 662 0.51 -29.93 36.96
CA GLY A 662 1.65 -29.54 37.80
C GLY A 662 2.95 -30.33 37.54
N PRO A 663 3.33 -30.62 36.28
CA PRO A 663 4.35 -31.63 35.97
C PRO A 663 5.72 -31.32 36.58
N THR A 664 6.07 -30.05 36.78
CA THR A 664 7.36 -29.62 37.35
C THR A 664 7.38 -29.54 38.89
N ILE A 665 6.26 -29.79 39.56
CA ILE A 665 6.15 -29.69 41.02
C ILE A 665 6.77 -30.93 41.66
N LYS A 666 7.53 -30.70 42.74
CA LYS A 666 8.15 -31.75 43.56
C LYS A 666 7.22 -32.15 44.69
N GLY A 667 6.87 -33.44 44.77
CA GLY A 667 5.98 -33.98 45.80
C GLY A 667 4.49 -33.77 45.49
N TYR A 668 3.63 -33.93 46.50
CA TYR A 668 2.18 -33.70 46.43
C TYR A 668 1.44 -34.46 45.31
N GLY A 669 1.97 -35.62 44.89
CA GLY A 669 1.40 -36.42 43.80
C GLY A 669 1.71 -35.92 42.38
N CYS A 670 2.64 -34.95 42.22
CA CYS A 670 3.06 -34.43 40.93
C CYS A 670 4.25 -35.22 40.33
N ALA A 671 4.42 -35.16 39.01
CA ALA A 671 5.39 -35.98 38.27
C ALA A 671 6.86 -35.60 38.48
N ASN A 672 7.16 -34.36 38.89
CA ASN A 672 8.52 -33.83 39.05
C ASN A 672 9.42 -34.03 37.81
N VAL A 673 8.93 -33.59 36.65
CA VAL A 673 9.65 -33.64 35.38
C VAL A 673 10.28 -32.29 35.02
N SER A 674 11.16 -32.30 34.01
CA SER A 674 11.87 -31.11 33.54
C SER A 674 10.93 -30.04 32.96
N SER A 675 11.40 -28.80 32.89
CA SER A 675 10.67 -27.73 32.18
C SER A 675 10.53 -28.03 30.69
N VAL A 676 11.48 -28.75 30.10
CA VAL A 676 11.39 -29.21 28.71
C VAL A 676 10.24 -30.21 28.56
N ALA A 677 10.10 -31.18 29.48
CA ALA A 677 8.97 -32.12 29.48
C ALA A 677 7.62 -31.40 29.61
N TYR A 678 7.51 -30.38 30.47
CA TYR A 678 6.32 -29.52 30.52
C TYR A 678 6.02 -28.84 29.18
N GLY A 679 7.05 -28.32 28.51
CA GLY A 679 6.92 -27.73 27.17
C GLY A 679 6.42 -28.74 26.13
N LEU A 680 6.96 -29.96 26.13
CA LEU A 680 6.53 -31.05 25.24
C LEU A 680 5.08 -31.47 25.49
N ILE A 681 4.65 -31.56 26.75
CA ILE A 681 3.25 -31.81 27.10
C ILE A 681 2.35 -30.72 26.51
N ALA A 682 2.71 -29.44 26.71
CA ALA A 682 1.94 -28.32 26.17
C ALA A 682 1.91 -28.33 24.63
N PHE A 683 3.02 -28.66 23.97
CA PHE A 683 3.12 -28.84 22.51
C PHE A 683 2.12 -29.88 22.01
N GLU A 684 2.12 -31.09 22.59
CA GLU A 684 1.29 -32.19 22.13
C GLU A 684 -0.21 -31.96 22.40
N ILE A 685 -0.57 -31.29 23.50
CA ILE A 685 -1.98 -30.94 23.80
C ILE A 685 -2.48 -29.85 22.84
N GLU A 686 -1.69 -28.78 22.60
CA GLU A 686 -2.13 -27.68 21.73
C GLU A 686 -2.07 -28.05 20.23
N ARG A 687 -1.29 -29.07 19.85
CA ARG A 687 -1.38 -29.71 18.55
C ARG A 687 -2.81 -30.22 18.26
N VAL A 688 -3.56 -30.59 19.30
CA VAL A 688 -5.00 -30.87 19.19
C VAL A 688 -5.80 -29.59 19.32
N ASP A 689 -5.71 -28.86 20.44
CA ASP A 689 -6.46 -27.62 20.65
C ASP A 689 -5.86 -26.70 21.72
N SER A 690 -5.80 -25.41 21.42
CA SER A 690 -5.34 -24.37 22.35
C SER A 690 -6.22 -24.23 23.59
N GLY A 691 -7.51 -24.55 23.50
CA GLY A 691 -8.45 -24.54 24.62
C GLY A 691 -8.13 -25.59 25.67
N TYR A 692 -7.79 -26.81 25.26
CA TYR A 692 -7.36 -27.88 26.16
C TYR A 692 -6.02 -27.55 26.83
N ARG A 693 -5.04 -27.06 26.04
CA ARG A 693 -3.78 -26.58 26.62
C ARG A 693 -4.02 -25.42 27.58
N SER A 694 -5.00 -24.54 27.32
CA SER A 694 -5.34 -23.44 28.23
C SER A 694 -5.86 -23.92 29.58
N ALA A 695 -6.72 -24.94 29.58
CA ALA A 695 -7.21 -25.53 30.83
C ALA A 695 -6.05 -26.13 31.66
N MET A 696 -5.12 -26.84 31.00
CA MET A 696 -3.92 -27.40 31.64
C MET A 696 -2.95 -26.32 32.13
N SER A 697 -2.70 -25.27 31.34
CA SER A 697 -1.79 -24.17 31.74
C SER A 697 -2.31 -23.42 32.96
N VAL A 698 -3.63 -23.17 33.03
CA VAL A 698 -4.27 -22.53 34.18
C VAL A 698 -4.10 -23.40 35.43
N GLN A 699 -4.42 -24.69 35.33
CA GLN A 699 -4.28 -25.63 36.43
C GLN A 699 -2.83 -25.68 36.94
N SER A 700 -1.87 -25.95 36.05
CA SER A 700 -0.47 -26.17 36.42
C SER A 700 0.27 -24.89 36.81
N SER A 701 0.26 -23.88 35.95
CA SER A 701 1.13 -22.70 36.10
C SER A 701 0.47 -21.53 36.81
N LEU A 702 -0.87 -21.46 36.83
CA LEU A 702 -1.59 -20.34 37.42
C LEU A 702 -2.28 -20.69 38.73
N VAL A 703 -2.51 -21.97 39.04
CA VAL A 703 -3.15 -22.39 40.30
C VAL A 703 -2.18 -23.20 41.16
N MET A 704 -1.70 -24.34 40.66
CA MET A 704 -0.81 -25.20 41.43
C MET A 704 0.53 -24.52 41.74
N PHE A 705 1.13 -23.84 40.76
CA PHE A 705 2.40 -23.12 40.96
C PHE A 705 2.34 -22.06 42.07
N PRO A 706 1.39 -21.09 42.11
CA PRO A 706 1.36 -20.11 43.21
C PRO A 706 1.06 -20.74 44.58
N ILE A 707 0.24 -21.79 44.66
CA ILE A 707 0.02 -22.52 45.92
C ILE A 707 1.32 -23.20 46.37
N TYR A 708 2.04 -23.85 45.46
CA TYR A 708 3.31 -24.49 45.74
C TYR A 708 4.41 -23.49 46.13
N ALA A 709 4.54 -22.40 45.39
CA ALA A 709 5.62 -21.43 45.57
C ALA A 709 5.37 -20.46 46.73
N PHE A 710 4.11 -20.05 46.95
CA PHE A 710 3.77 -18.96 47.86
C PHE A 710 2.85 -19.37 49.00
N GLY A 711 2.24 -20.55 48.92
CA GLY A 711 1.34 -21.05 49.95
C GLY A 711 2.05 -21.54 51.21
N SER A 712 1.30 -21.66 52.31
CA SER A 712 1.72 -22.38 53.51
C SER A 712 1.73 -23.89 53.26
N GLU A 713 2.45 -24.67 54.07
CA GLU A 713 2.43 -26.13 53.96
C GLU A 713 1.02 -26.71 54.09
N GLN A 714 0.17 -26.12 54.96
CA GLN A 714 -1.23 -26.52 55.10
C GLN A 714 -2.02 -26.31 53.81
N GLN A 715 -1.81 -25.20 53.10
CA GLN A 715 -2.44 -24.95 51.80
C GLN A 715 -1.94 -25.94 50.74
N LYS A 716 -0.64 -26.24 50.73
CA LYS A 716 -0.05 -27.19 49.77
C LYS A 716 -0.63 -28.59 49.93
N GLU A 717 -0.64 -29.12 51.15
CA GLU A 717 -1.20 -30.44 51.46
C GLU A 717 -2.71 -30.51 51.21
N LYS A 718 -3.45 -29.42 51.47
CA LYS A 718 -4.90 -29.37 51.25
C LYS A 718 -5.27 -29.40 49.76
N TYR A 719 -4.60 -28.60 48.91
CA TYR A 719 -5.06 -28.36 47.54
C TYR A 719 -4.27 -29.12 46.47
N LEU A 720 -2.93 -29.21 46.58
CA LEU A 720 -2.10 -29.71 45.48
C LEU A 720 -2.39 -31.17 45.09
N PRO A 721 -2.60 -32.13 46.02
CA PRO A 721 -2.90 -33.51 45.64
C PRO A 721 -4.19 -33.66 44.83
N GLY A 722 -5.25 -32.95 45.20
CA GLY A 722 -6.53 -32.97 44.47
C GLY A 722 -6.44 -32.27 43.11
N LEU A 723 -5.69 -31.16 43.04
CA LEU A 723 -5.43 -30.45 41.78
C LEU A 723 -4.55 -31.27 40.81
N ALA A 724 -3.57 -32.01 41.33
CA ALA A 724 -2.67 -32.87 40.54
C ALA A 724 -3.42 -34.05 39.89
N LYS A 725 -4.42 -34.61 40.59
CA LYS A 725 -5.27 -35.68 40.06
C LYS A 725 -6.40 -35.19 39.14
N GLY A 726 -6.62 -33.87 39.05
CA GLY A 726 -7.75 -33.30 38.33
C GLY A 726 -9.10 -33.53 39.03
N GLU A 727 -9.09 -33.92 40.30
CA GLU A 727 -10.30 -34.04 41.15
C GLU A 727 -10.83 -32.65 41.53
N LEU A 728 -9.91 -31.70 41.73
CA LEU A 728 -10.20 -30.28 41.91
C LEU A 728 -9.79 -29.51 40.66
N ILE A 729 -10.63 -28.59 40.20
CA ILE A 729 -10.30 -27.69 39.10
C ILE A 729 -10.04 -26.28 39.61
N GLY A 730 -8.92 -25.72 39.19
CA GLY A 730 -8.48 -24.39 39.54
C GLY A 730 -8.79 -23.34 38.48
N CYS A 731 -8.97 -22.09 38.92
CA CYS A 731 -8.91 -20.92 38.05
C CYS A 731 -8.13 -19.76 38.69
N PHE A 732 -7.71 -18.79 37.87
CA PHE A 732 -6.82 -17.71 38.26
C PHE A 732 -7.41 -16.33 37.97
N GLY A 733 -7.79 -15.60 39.01
CA GLY A 733 -8.45 -14.30 38.93
C GLY A 733 -7.47 -13.13 39.04
N LEU A 734 -7.00 -12.61 37.91
CA LEU A 734 -6.16 -11.41 37.84
C LEU A 734 -6.83 -10.27 37.07
N THR A 735 -7.15 -10.53 35.80
CA THR A 735 -7.70 -9.56 34.84
C THR A 735 -9.10 -9.07 35.23
N GLU A 736 -9.33 -7.78 35.04
CA GLU A 736 -10.58 -7.09 35.34
C GLU A 736 -11.08 -6.35 34.09
N PRO A 737 -12.38 -5.96 34.04
CA PRO A 737 -12.94 -5.23 32.89
C PRO A 737 -12.13 -4.00 32.48
N ASN A 738 -11.63 -3.24 33.46
CA ASN A 738 -10.85 -2.01 33.24
C ASN A 738 -9.33 -2.25 33.23
N HIS A 739 -8.87 -3.44 33.63
CA HIS A 739 -7.44 -3.74 33.86
C HIS A 739 -7.03 -5.08 33.23
N GLY A 740 -6.70 -5.03 31.94
CA GLY A 740 -6.09 -6.12 31.19
C GLY A 740 -4.56 -6.08 31.21
N SER A 741 -3.99 -5.17 30.41
CA SER A 741 -2.52 -5.03 30.27
C SER A 741 -1.85 -4.30 31.43
N ASP A 742 -2.61 -3.52 32.22
CA ASP A 742 -2.14 -2.86 33.44
C ASP A 742 -2.79 -3.45 34.70
N PRO A 743 -2.29 -4.58 35.22
CA PRO A 743 -2.80 -5.18 36.45
C PRO A 743 -2.43 -4.39 37.71
N SER A 744 -1.56 -3.36 37.63
CA SER A 744 -1.23 -2.53 38.80
C SER A 744 -2.42 -1.66 39.23
N GLY A 745 -3.27 -1.29 38.26
CA GLY A 745 -4.46 -0.48 38.45
C GLY A 745 -5.64 -1.18 39.11
N MET A 746 -5.59 -2.50 39.35
CA MET A 746 -6.76 -3.31 39.73
C MET A 746 -7.63 -2.70 40.85
N GLU A 747 -8.94 -2.86 40.67
CA GLU A 747 -10.05 -2.35 41.47
C GLU A 747 -10.57 -3.37 42.48
N THR A 748 -10.33 -4.68 42.28
CA THR A 748 -10.69 -5.69 43.29
C THR A 748 -9.92 -5.41 44.58
N VAL A 749 -10.65 -5.21 45.67
CA VAL A 749 -10.10 -4.88 46.99
C VAL A 749 -10.38 -5.98 48.01
N ALA A 750 -9.46 -6.12 48.95
CA ALA A 750 -9.65 -6.90 50.16
C ALA A 750 -9.62 -5.97 51.38
N LYS A 751 -10.52 -6.17 52.34
CA LYS A 751 -10.53 -5.47 53.64
C LYS A 751 -10.37 -6.49 54.75
N TYR A 752 -9.45 -6.25 55.69
CA TYR A 752 -9.23 -7.15 56.82
C TYR A 752 -10.11 -6.78 58.01
N ASP A 753 -10.76 -7.77 58.62
CA ASP A 753 -11.48 -7.64 59.89
C ASP A 753 -10.71 -8.38 60.99
N PRO A 754 -10.11 -7.65 61.95
CA PRO A 754 -9.34 -8.26 63.04
C PRO A 754 -10.20 -9.05 64.02
N ASN A 755 -11.51 -8.79 64.09
CA ASN A 755 -12.40 -9.49 65.05
C ASN A 755 -12.69 -10.92 64.59
N THR A 756 -12.89 -11.11 63.29
CA THR A 756 -13.19 -12.42 62.68
C THR A 756 -11.95 -13.06 62.05
N LYS A 757 -10.79 -12.38 62.07
CA LYS A 757 -9.54 -12.80 61.40
C LYS A 757 -9.78 -13.24 59.96
N SER A 758 -10.54 -12.42 59.23
CA SER A 758 -10.97 -12.73 57.87
C SER A 758 -10.84 -11.50 56.97
N TYR A 759 -10.74 -11.74 55.67
CA TYR A 759 -10.75 -10.73 54.63
C TYR A 759 -12.10 -10.71 53.91
N TYR A 760 -12.60 -9.52 53.59
CA TYR A 760 -13.78 -9.32 52.75
C TYR A 760 -13.33 -8.85 51.38
N LEU A 761 -13.57 -9.67 50.36
CA LEU A 761 -13.20 -9.37 48.98
C LEU A 761 -14.39 -8.82 48.22
N ASN A 762 -14.16 -7.69 47.53
CA ASN A 762 -15.11 -7.06 46.63
C ASN A 762 -14.46 -6.75 45.29
N GLY A 763 -15.14 -7.13 44.21
CA GLY A 763 -14.74 -6.78 42.85
C GLY A 763 -15.19 -7.80 41.82
N SER A 764 -14.70 -7.63 40.59
CA SER A 764 -15.00 -8.54 39.50
C SER A 764 -13.76 -8.86 38.68
N LYS A 765 -13.58 -10.14 38.37
CA LYS A 765 -12.60 -10.63 37.41
C LYS A 765 -13.33 -11.10 36.15
N THR A 766 -12.70 -10.93 35.00
CA THR A 766 -13.30 -11.30 33.70
C THR A 766 -12.29 -12.03 32.83
N TRP A 767 -12.79 -12.78 31.83
CA TRP A 767 -11.98 -13.63 30.95
C TRP A 767 -11.19 -14.71 31.68
N ILE A 768 -11.77 -15.30 32.72
CA ILE A 768 -11.11 -16.29 33.56
C ILE A 768 -11.42 -17.70 33.06
N THR A 769 -10.43 -18.33 32.46
CA THR A 769 -10.50 -19.74 32.05
C THR A 769 -10.76 -20.63 33.27
N ASN A 770 -11.60 -21.65 33.08
CA ASN A 770 -12.10 -22.60 34.08
C ASN A 770 -13.07 -22.05 35.14
N SER A 771 -13.26 -20.73 35.30
CA SER A 771 -14.05 -20.21 36.43
C SER A 771 -15.48 -20.78 36.58
N PRO A 772 -16.24 -21.08 35.50
CA PRO A 772 -17.59 -21.64 35.64
C PRO A 772 -17.63 -23.07 36.22
N ILE A 773 -16.51 -23.80 36.13
CA ILE A 773 -16.39 -25.19 36.60
C ILE A 773 -15.36 -25.35 37.74
N ALA A 774 -14.69 -24.27 38.15
CA ALA A 774 -13.62 -24.34 39.13
C ALA A 774 -14.15 -24.58 40.55
N ASP A 775 -13.38 -25.37 41.30
CA ASP A 775 -13.54 -25.63 42.73
C ASP A 775 -12.65 -24.70 43.55
N VAL A 776 -11.46 -24.38 43.02
CA VAL A 776 -10.44 -23.54 43.67
C VAL A 776 -10.17 -22.28 42.83
N PHE A 777 -10.20 -21.12 43.48
CA PHE A 777 -10.03 -19.82 42.83
C PHE A 777 -8.83 -19.11 43.45
N VAL A 778 -7.74 -18.93 42.68
CA VAL A 778 -6.60 -18.12 43.10
C VAL A 778 -6.83 -16.69 42.62
N VAL A 779 -7.25 -15.81 43.51
CA VAL A 779 -7.64 -14.43 43.21
C VAL A 779 -6.60 -13.43 43.71
N TRP A 780 -6.26 -12.45 42.89
CA TRP A 780 -5.42 -11.33 43.28
C TRP A 780 -6.25 -10.07 43.54
N ALA A 781 -6.09 -9.50 44.73
CA ALA A 781 -6.81 -8.32 45.18
C ALA A 781 -5.88 -7.33 45.90
N LYS A 782 -6.23 -6.05 45.90
CA LYS A 782 -5.48 -4.98 46.56
C LYS A 782 -5.88 -4.89 48.04
N TYR A 783 -4.89 -4.96 48.92
CA TYR A 783 -5.00 -4.78 50.37
C TYR A 783 -3.95 -3.75 50.80
N ASP A 784 -4.36 -2.65 51.42
CA ASP A 784 -3.49 -1.54 51.83
C ASP A 784 -2.52 -1.08 50.73
N GLY A 785 -3.05 -0.89 49.52
CA GLY A 785 -2.27 -0.47 48.35
C GLY A 785 -1.37 -1.55 47.73
N THR A 786 -1.25 -2.72 48.35
CA THR A 786 -0.41 -3.84 47.88
C THR A 786 -1.27 -5.01 47.40
N ILE A 787 -0.87 -5.65 46.30
CA ILE A 787 -1.59 -6.81 45.77
C ILE A 787 -1.23 -8.07 46.58
N ARG A 788 -2.24 -8.85 46.97
CA ARG A 788 -2.13 -10.12 47.70
C ARG A 788 -2.91 -11.21 46.95
N GLY A 789 -2.50 -12.46 47.14
CA GLY A 789 -3.19 -13.63 46.57
C GLY A 789 -4.06 -14.32 47.63
N PHE A 790 -5.26 -14.70 47.24
CA PHE A 790 -6.28 -15.33 48.09
C PHE A 790 -6.79 -16.60 47.43
N ILE A 791 -7.00 -17.65 48.22
CA ILE A 791 -7.60 -18.91 47.77
C ILE A 791 -9.08 -18.90 48.19
N LEU A 792 -9.98 -18.87 47.21
CA LEU A 792 -11.42 -18.98 47.43
C LEU A 792 -11.89 -20.36 46.97
N GLU A 793 -12.99 -20.83 47.54
CA GLU A 793 -13.58 -22.13 47.24
C GLU A 793 -14.99 -21.96 46.68
N ARG A 794 -15.38 -22.84 45.75
CA ARG A 794 -16.73 -22.85 45.20
C ARG A 794 -17.76 -23.04 46.32
N GLY A 795 -18.82 -22.21 46.29
CA GLY A 795 -19.89 -22.24 47.29
C GLY A 795 -19.72 -21.24 48.44
N MET A 796 -18.59 -20.53 48.52
CA MET A 796 -18.46 -19.37 49.41
C MET A 796 -19.56 -18.34 49.11
N ARG A 797 -20.19 -17.80 50.17
CA ARG A 797 -21.24 -16.79 50.04
C ARG A 797 -20.68 -15.53 49.37
N GLY A 798 -21.43 -14.97 48.42
CA GLY A 798 -21.03 -13.77 47.66
C GLY A 798 -20.15 -14.06 46.44
N LEU A 799 -19.73 -15.31 46.23
CA LEU A 799 -18.93 -15.72 45.07
C LEU A 799 -19.82 -16.28 43.96
N SER A 800 -19.70 -15.75 42.74
CA SER A 800 -20.35 -16.33 41.55
C SER A 800 -19.42 -16.32 40.35
N SER A 801 -19.60 -17.29 39.44
CA SER A 801 -18.74 -17.48 38.28
C SER A 801 -19.52 -17.71 36.97
N PRO A 802 -20.25 -16.70 36.48
CA PRO A 802 -21.03 -16.84 35.25
C PRO A 802 -20.12 -17.09 34.03
N LYS A 803 -20.59 -17.94 33.11
CA LYS A 803 -19.90 -18.23 31.84
C LYS A 803 -20.02 -17.03 30.89
N ILE A 804 -18.96 -16.76 30.13
CA ILE A 804 -18.98 -15.83 28.99
C ILE A 804 -19.39 -16.62 27.74
N GLU A 805 -20.44 -16.16 27.07
CA GLU A 805 -20.95 -16.75 25.81
C GLU A 805 -20.47 -15.97 24.58
N GLY A 806 -20.59 -16.57 23.39
CA GLY A 806 -20.32 -15.90 22.12
C GLY A 806 -18.83 -15.81 21.78
N LYS A 807 -18.00 -16.71 22.32
CA LYS A 807 -16.58 -16.74 22.02
C LYS A 807 -16.34 -17.31 20.63
N PHE A 808 -15.60 -16.61 19.79
CA PHE A 808 -15.13 -17.17 18.52
C PHE A 808 -13.76 -17.86 18.63
N SER A 809 -13.11 -17.80 19.79
CA SER A 809 -11.79 -18.38 20.01
C SER A 809 -11.75 -19.16 21.31
N LEU A 810 -10.99 -20.26 21.35
CA LEU A 810 -10.89 -21.19 22.49
C LEU A 810 -12.26 -21.73 22.91
N ARG A 811 -13.11 -22.10 21.94
CA ARG A 811 -14.49 -22.54 22.20
C ARG A 811 -14.56 -23.86 22.95
N ALA A 812 -13.59 -24.75 22.75
CA ALA A 812 -13.43 -25.98 23.52
C ALA A 812 -12.89 -25.75 24.95
N SER A 813 -12.82 -24.50 25.43
CA SER A 813 -12.44 -24.15 26.79
C SER A 813 -13.54 -23.30 27.44
N THR A 814 -13.88 -23.60 28.69
CA THR A 814 -14.84 -22.79 29.44
C THR A 814 -14.16 -21.55 30.02
N THR A 815 -14.78 -20.40 29.82
CA THR A 815 -14.26 -19.10 30.28
C THR A 815 -15.42 -18.33 30.88
N GLY A 816 -15.17 -17.67 32.00
CA GLY A 816 -16.20 -16.93 32.71
C GLY A 816 -15.66 -15.72 33.45
N MET A 817 -16.47 -15.24 34.37
CA MET A 817 -16.13 -14.18 35.31
C MET A 817 -15.93 -14.77 36.71
N ILE A 818 -15.42 -13.95 37.62
CA ILE A 818 -15.46 -14.19 39.06
C ILE A 818 -16.02 -12.91 39.68
N LEU A 819 -17.25 -12.96 40.18
CA LEU A 819 -17.88 -11.83 40.86
C LEU A 819 -17.81 -12.09 42.36
N MET A 820 -17.33 -11.10 43.09
CA MET A 820 -17.14 -11.15 44.54
C MET A 820 -17.88 -9.98 45.17
N ASP A 821 -18.89 -10.30 45.95
CA ASP A 821 -19.69 -9.36 46.75
C ASP A 821 -19.54 -9.72 48.22
N ASP A 822 -18.72 -8.95 48.95
CA ASP A 822 -18.34 -9.16 50.35
C ASP A 822 -17.97 -10.63 50.68
N VAL A 823 -17.17 -11.26 49.83
CA VAL A 823 -16.76 -12.67 50.02
C VAL A 823 -15.82 -12.77 51.22
N VAL A 824 -16.22 -13.55 52.22
CA VAL A 824 -15.45 -13.79 53.44
C VAL A 824 -14.39 -14.86 53.19
N VAL A 825 -13.12 -14.49 53.32
CA VAL A 825 -11.95 -15.35 53.14
C VAL A 825 -11.16 -15.43 54.45
N PRO A 826 -11.06 -16.61 55.08
CA PRO A 826 -10.26 -16.78 56.30
C PRO A 826 -8.78 -16.42 56.10
N GLU A 827 -8.11 -15.97 57.15
CA GLU A 827 -6.69 -15.58 57.10
C GLU A 827 -5.77 -16.72 56.61
N GLU A 828 -6.09 -17.97 56.92
CA GLU A 828 -5.36 -19.16 56.47
C GLU A 828 -5.47 -19.42 54.96
N ASN A 829 -6.38 -18.75 54.24
CA ASN A 829 -6.55 -18.86 52.80
C ASN A 829 -5.81 -17.76 52.02
N VAL A 830 -5.10 -16.85 52.70
CA VAL A 830 -4.20 -15.88 52.06
C VAL A 830 -2.87 -16.56 51.72
N LEU A 831 -2.30 -16.30 50.54
CA LEU A 831 -0.94 -16.74 50.20
C LEU A 831 0.08 -15.93 51.02
N PRO A 832 0.77 -16.52 52.01
CA PRO A 832 1.55 -15.75 52.97
C PRO A 832 2.91 -15.29 52.43
N ASN A 833 3.52 -16.03 51.50
CA ASN A 833 4.93 -15.84 51.15
C ASN A 833 5.13 -14.92 49.93
N ILE A 834 4.12 -14.13 49.54
CA ILE A 834 4.21 -13.24 48.38
C ILE A 834 3.35 -11.98 48.51
N HIS A 835 3.91 -10.87 48.03
CA HIS A 835 3.26 -9.56 48.01
C HIS A 835 3.58 -8.84 46.69
N GLY A 836 2.65 -7.97 46.25
CA GLY A 836 2.79 -7.16 45.05
C GLY A 836 2.69 -7.95 43.74
N LEU A 837 3.03 -7.29 42.64
CA LEU A 837 2.90 -7.86 41.28
C LEU A 837 3.88 -9.01 40.98
N LYS A 838 4.92 -9.19 41.80
CA LYS A 838 5.89 -10.29 41.63
C LYS A 838 5.21 -11.66 41.66
N GLY A 839 4.19 -11.83 42.51
CA GLY A 839 3.40 -13.06 42.59
C GLY A 839 2.71 -13.42 41.27
N PRO A 840 1.72 -12.64 40.81
CA PRO A 840 1.00 -12.96 39.58
C PRO A 840 1.94 -13.01 38.37
N PHE A 841 2.94 -12.13 38.26
CA PHE A 841 3.87 -12.14 37.13
C PHE A 841 4.76 -13.38 37.06
N SER A 842 5.16 -13.94 38.21
CA SER A 842 5.90 -15.20 38.22
C SER A 842 5.04 -16.38 37.72
N CYS A 843 3.74 -16.39 38.03
CA CYS A 843 2.79 -17.38 37.53
C CYS A 843 2.63 -17.26 36.02
N LEU A 844 2.39 -16.03 35.54
CA LEU A 844 2.28 -15.72 34.11
C LEU A 844 3.55 -16.13 33.34
N ASN A 845 4.74 -15.93 33.89
CA ASN A 845 5.97 -16.34 33.22
C ASN A 845 6.07 -17.86 33.03
N ASN A 846 5.59 -18.67 34.00
CA ASN A 846 5.51 -20.12 33.84
C ASN A 846 4.48 -20.52 32.77
N ALA A 847 3.32 -19.87 32.75
CA ALA A 847 2.27 -20.14 31.77
C ALA A 847 2.71 -19.73 30.35
N ARG A 848 3.28 -18.53 30.17
CA ARG A 848 3.88 -18.03 28.91
C ARG A 848 4.93 -18.96 28.32
N TYR A 849 5.77 -19.57 29.15
CA TYR A 849 6.73 -20.57 28.71
C TYR A 849 6.02 -21.82 28.14
N GLY A 850 4.97 -22.31 28.79
CA GLY A 850 4.16 -23.41 28.23
C GLY A 850 3.47 -23.02 26.92
N ILE A 851 2.96 -21.78 26.83
CA ILE A 851 2.30 -21.24 25.62
C ILE A 851 3.27 -21.15 24.44
N SER A 852 4.54 -20.79 24.67
CA SER A 852 5.53 -20.69 23.58
C SER A 852 5.82 -22.04 22.92
N TRP A 853 5.73 -23.14 23.67
CA TRP A 853 5.77 -24.50 23.13
C TRP A 853 4.44 -24.90 22.49
N GLY A 854 3.34 -24.69 23.20
CA GLY A 854 2.01 -25.08 22.74
C GLY A 854 1.65 -24.47 21.38
N ALA A 855 1.89 -23.16 21.19
CA ALA A 855 1.56 -22.49 19.93
C ALA A 855 2.29 -23.12 18.72
N LEU A 856 3.51 -23.62 18.91
CA LEU A 856 4.25 -24.35 17.88
C LEU A 856 3.64 -25.73 17.60
N GLY A 857 2.98 -26.35 18.58
CA GLY A 857 2.18 -27.57 18.40
C GLY A 857 1.01 -27.33 17.43
N ALA A 858 0.23 -26.27 17.67
CA ALA A 858 -0.84 -25.87 16.75
C ALA A 858 -0.31 -25.52 15.35
N ALA A 859 0.83 -24.82 15.26
CA ALA A 859 1.47 -24.51 13.99
C ALA A 859 1.92 -25.77 13.23
N SER A 860 2.51 -26.74 13.94
CA SER A 860 2.95 -28.02 13.37
C SER A 860 1.76 -28.83 12.85
N PHE A 861 0.66 -28.89 13.60
CA PHE A 861 -0.58 -29.50 13.12
C PHE A 861 -1.09 -28.85 11.83
N CYS A 862 -1.13 -27.52 11.78
CA CYS A 862 -1.57 -26.79 10.59
C CYS A 862 -0.67 -27.09 9.39
N PHE A 863 0.65 -27.08 9.59
CA PHE A 863 1.64 -27.38 8.56
C PHE A 863 1.50 -28.81 8.01
N GLU A 864 1.42 -29.81 8.88
CA GLU A 864 1.30 -31.23 8.50
C GLU A 864 0.00 -31.49 7.71
N ASN A 865 -1.12 -30.92 8.17
CA ASN A 865 -2.41 -31.05 7.49
C ASN A 865 -2.42 -30.30 6.16
N ALA A 866 -1.89 -29.08 6.12
CA ALA A 866 -1.79 -28.32 4.87
C ALA A 866 -0.90 -29.02 3.85
N ARG A 867 0.25 -29.56 4.28
CA ARG A 867 1.16 -30.35 3.43
C ARG A 867 0.44 -31.57 2.84
N SER A 868 -0.23 -32.35 3.68
CA SER A 868 -0.97 -33.55 3.24
C SER A 868 -2.06 -33.16 2.24
N TYR A 869 -2.84 -32.12 2.54
CA TYR A 869 -3.87 -31.60 1.65
C TYR A 869 -3.33 -31.17 0.28
N VAL A 870 -2.23 -30.41 0.24
CA VAL A 870 -1.68 -29.93 -1.04
C VAL A 870 -1.00 -31.03 -1.85
N LEU A 871 -0.53 -32.10 -1.22
CA LEU A 871 -0.01 -33.28 -1.92
C LEU A 871 -1.16 -34.04 -2.61
N GLU A 872 -2.26 -34.27 -1.88
CA GLU A 872 -3.42 -35.03 -2.36
C GLU A 872 -4.28 -34.25 -3.36
N ARG A 873 -4.55 -32.96 -3.10
CA ARG A 873 -5.45 -32.14 -3.91
C ARG A 873 -4.82 -31.80 -5.25
N LYS A 874 -5.56 -32.06 -6.34
CA LYS A 874 -5.15 -31.73 -7.71
C LYS A 874 -5.93 -30.54 -8.28
N GLN A 875 -5.23 -29.66 -8.99
CA GLN A 875 -5.77 -28.59 -9.82
C GLN A 875 -4.89 -28.43 -11.05
N PHE A 876 -5.49 -28.05 -12.19
CA PHE A 876 -4.77 -27.91 -13.46
C PHE A 876 -3.94 -29.17 -13.82
N GLY A 877 -4.51 -30.35 -13.56
CA GLY A 877 -3.89 -31.65 -13.89
C GLY A 877 -2.77 -32.11 -12.95
N LYS A 878 -2.36 -31.34 -11.94
CA LYS A 878 -1.25 -31.68 -11.04
C LYS A 878 -1.55 -31.40 -9.56
N SER A 879 -0.75 -31.98 -8.67
CA SER A 879 -0.82 -31.72 -7.23
C SER A 879 -0.57 -30.24 -6.91
N LEU A 880 -1.29 -29.66 -5.94
CA LEU A 880 -1.05 -28.27 -5.51
C LEU A 880 0.39 -28.08 -5.02
N ALA A 881 0.98 -29.12 -4.40
CA ALA A 881 2.37 -29.15 -3.94
C ALA A 881 3.41 -28.96 -5.06
N SER A 882 3.04 -29.16 -6.33
CA SER A 882 3.92 -28.93 -7.49
C SER A 882 4.02 -27.46 -7.92
N THR A 883 3.37 -26.55 -7.19
CA THR A 883 3.39 -25.11 -7.50
C THR A 883 4.37 -24.38 -6.59
N GLN A 884 5.18 -23.47 -7.16
CA GLN A 884 6.23 -22.74 -6.44
C GLN A 884 5.70 -21.97 -5.22
N ILE A 885 4.51 -21.36 -5.33
CA ILE A 885 3.90 -20.57 -4.25
C ILE A 885 3.56 -21.48 -3.05
N VAL A 886 3.07 -22.69 -3.30
CA VAL A 886 2.76 -23.65 -2.24
C VAL A 886 4.04 -24.13 -1.56
N GLN A 887 5.09 -24.47 -2.33
CA GLN A 887 6.37 -24.91 -1.77
C GLN A 887 7.06 -23.81 -0.95
N LEU A 888 7.03 -22.55 -1.42
CA LEU A 888 7.54 -21.41 -0.66
C LEU A 888 6.85 -21.27 0.69
N ARG A 889 5.50 -21.39 0.72
CA ARG A 889 4.73 -21.33 1.97
C ARG A 889 5.13 -22.47 2.92
N LEU A 890 5.28 -23.70 2.41
CA LEU A 890 5.72 -24.84 3.22
C LEU A 890 7.14 -24.63 3.77
N ALA A 891 8.06 -24.10 2.97
CA ALA A 891 9.42 -23.81 3.42
C ALA A 891 9.47 -22.74 4.53
N ASP A 892 8.69 -21.67 4.39
CA ASP A 892 8.57 -20.64 5.44
C ASP A 892 8.02 -21.22 6.75
N MET A 893 6.98 -22.06 6.67
CA MET A 893 6.38 -22.71 7.85
C MET A 893 7.38 -23.61 8.55
N LEU A 894 8.06 -24.47 7.78
CA LEU A 894 9.07 -25.40 8.30
C LEU A 894 10.19 -24.64 9.03
N THR A 895 10.66 -23.55 8.43
CA THR A 895 11.73 -22.72 9.00
C THR A 895 11.32 -22.11 10.34
N GLU A 896 10.17 -21.44 10.39
CA GLU A 896 9.73 -20.70 11.58
C GLU A 896 9.37 -21.63 12.75
N ILE A 897 8.76 -22.80 12.48
CA ILE A 897 8.46 -23.81 13.50
C ILE A 897 9.75 -24.28 14.16
N ASN A 898 10.75 -24.65 13.38
CA ASN A 898 11.99 -25.23 13.90
C ASN A 898 12.87 -24.20 14.62
N LEU A 899 12.91 -22.94 14.13
CA LEU A 899 13.55 -21.85 14.87
C LEU A 899 12.88 -21.63 16.25
N GLY A 900 11.55 -21.69 16.30
CA GLY A 900 10.79 -21.61 17.54
C GLY A 900 11.09 -22.77 18.48
N LEU A 901 11.12 -24.01 17.98
CA LEU A 901 11.34 -25.21 18.79
C LEU A 901 12.74 -25.22 19.43
N VAL A 902 13.78 -24.90 18.67
CA VAL A 902 15.15 -24.79 19.21
C VAL A 902 15.24 -23.71 20.27
N THR A 903 14.58 -22.57 20.05
CA THR A 903 14.51 -21.48 21.04
C THR A 903 13.85 -21.95 22.34
N CYS A 904 12.67 -22.59 22.22
CA CYS A 904 11.92 -23.11 23.36
C CYS A 904 12.68 -24.20 24.12
N LEU A 905 13.38 -25.10 23.42
CA LEU A 905 14.25 -26.12 24.02
C LEU A 905 15.38 -25.48 24.81
N HIS A 906 16.09 -24.52 24.22
CA HIS A 906 17.17 -23.81 24.89
C HIS A 906 16.68 -23.10 26.16
N LEU A 907 15.53 -22.42 26.09
CA LEU A 907 14.95 -21.75 27.27
C LEU A 907 14.53 -22.75 28.34
N GLY A 908 14.00 -23.92 27.97
CA GLY A 908 13.68 -24.98 28.92
C GLY A 908 14.90 -25.44 29.71
N ARG A 909 16.03 -25.66 29.03
CA ARG A 909 17.31 -25.98 29.68
C ARG A 909 17.79 -24.86 30.61
N LEU A 910 17.70 -23.60 30.19
CA LEU A 910 18.05 -22.45 31.05
C LEU A 910 17.13 -22.34 32.27
N LYS A 911 15.84 -22.67 32.12
CA LYS A 911 14.86 -22.66 33.20
C LYS A 911 15.18 -23.71 34.25
N ASP A 912 15.52 -24.93 33.83
CA ASP A 912 15.93 -26.01 34.75
C ASP A 912 17.25 -25.69 35.46
N GLN A 913 18.11 -24.88 34.83
CA GLN A 913 19.34 -24.34 35.44
C GLN A 913 19.12 -23.10 36.32
N ASN A 914 17.86 -22.63 36.50
CA ASN A 914 17.52 -21.38 37.20
C ASN A 914 18.18 -20.12 36.62
N ARG A 915 18.48 -20.11 35.31
CA ARG A 915 19.12 -19.00 34.59
C ARG A 915 18.15 -18.22 33.69
N ILE A 916 16.88 -18.59 33.70
CA ILE A 916 15.87 -17.95 32.85
C ILE A 916 15.49 -16.56 33.37
N GLN A 917 15.37 -15.61 32.43
CA GLN A 917 14.88 -14.25 32.70
C GLN A 917 13.50 -14.02 32.04
N PRO A 918 12.63 -13.18 32.61
CA PRO A 918 11.30 -12.88 32.05
C PRO A 918 11.33 -12.36 30.59
N GLU A 919 12.38 -11.64 30.23
CA GLU A 919 12.63 -11.12 28.88
C GLU A 919 12.79 -12.26 27.87
N MET A 920 13.51 -13.33 28.24
CA MET A 920 13.71 -14.50 27.37
C MET A 920 12.35 -15.15 27.06
N ILE A 921 11.49 -15.28 28.06
CA ILE A 921 10.12 -15.81 27.89
C ILE A 921 9.29 -14.87 27.01
N SER A 922 9.49 -13.55 27.13
CA SER A 922 8.82 -12.57 26.27
C SER A 922 9.22 -12.70 24.79
N ILE A 923 10.50 -13.00 24.50
CA ILE A 923 10.95 -13.30 23.13
C ILE A 923 10.23 -14.55 22.62
N ALA A 924 10.28 -15.65 23.37
CA ALA A 924 9.71 -16.92 22.93
C ALA A 924 8.19 -16.86 22.78
N LYS A 925 7.44 -16.35 23.76
CA LYS A 925 5.98 -16.25 23.70
C LYS A 925 5.54 -15.37 22.53
N ARG A 926 6.13 -14.18 22.39
CA ARG A 926 5.81 -13.24 21.31
C ARG A 926 6.08 -13.86 19.94
N ASN A 927 7.24 -14.48 19.76
CA ASN A 927 7.63 -15.09 18.49
C ASN A 927 6.75 -16.30 18.16
N SER A 928 6.67 -17.29 19.05
CA SER A 928 5.91 -18.52 18.80
C SER A 928 4.43 -18.24 18.54
N ALA A 929 3.77 -17.40 19.35
CA ALA A 929 2.35 -17.10 19.15
C ALA A 929 2.09 -16.33 17.84
N GLY A 930 2.92 -15.31 17.53
CA GLY A 930 2.78 -14.52 16.30
C GLY A 930 3.04 -15.36 15.05
N LYS A 931 4.13 -16.13 15.04
CA LYS A 931 4.49 -17.00 13.91
C LYS A 931 3.52 -18.15 13.74
N ALA A 932 3.05 -18.77 14.81
CA ALA A 932 2.02 -19.80 14.75
C ALA A 932 0.72 -19.27 14.11
N LEU A 933 0.28 -18.07 14.47
CA LEU A 933 -0.90 -17.45 13.89
C LEU A 933 -0.73 -17.18 12.39
N ASP A 934 0.42 -16.64 11.98
CA ASP A 934 0.73 -16.42 10.56
C ASP A 934 0.77 -17.74 9.76
N ILE A 935 1.34 -18.79 10.34
CA ILE A 935 1.38 -20.14 9.75
C ILE A 935 -0.05 -20.68 9.59
N ALA A 936 -0.88 -20.62 10.64
CA ALA A 936 -2.24 -21.12 10.59
C ALA A 936 -3.08 -20.37 9.53
N ARG A 937 -2.94 -19.04 9.43
CA ARG A 937 -3.60 -18.22 8.40
C ARG A 937 -3.17 -18.63 6.99
N ARG A 938 -1.88 -18.83 6.76
CA ARG A 938 -1.34 -19.31 5.48
C ARG A 938 -1.78 -20.73 5.14
N CYS A 939 -1.92 -21.60 6.14
CA CYS A 939 -2.46 -22.94 5.95
C CYS A 939 -3.93 -22.87 5.54
N ARG A 940 -4.74 -22.04 6.21
CA ARG A 940 -6.14 -21.78 5.85
C ARG A 940 -6.26 -21.26 4.41
N ASP A 941 -5.42 -20.27 4.07
CA ASP A 941 -4.82 -20.00 2.75
C ASP A 941 -4.97 -21.11 1.70
N MET A 942 -4.18 -22.14 1.94
CA MET A 942 -3.85 -23.21 1.00
C MET A 942 -4.97 -24.22 0.82
N LEU A 943 -5.90 -24.31 1.78
CA LEU A 943 -7.07 -25.18 1.69
C LEU A 943 -8.23 -24.57 0.89
N GLY A 944 -8.14 -23.29 0.50
CA GLY A 944 -9.19 -22.61 -0.25
C GLY A 944 -10.52 -22.59 0.50
N GLY A 945 -11.61 -22.99 -0.16
CA GLY A 945 -12.95 -23.07 0.45
C GLY A 945 -13.05 -24.10 1.58
N ASN A 946 -12.28 -25.19 1.54
CA ASN A 946 -12.28 -26.17 2.64
C ASN A 946 -11.63 -25.60 3.90
N GLY A 947 -10.75 -24.61 3.75
CA GLY A 947 -10.03 -23.99 4.85
C GLY A 947 -10.90 -23.18 5.80
N ILE A 948 -12.17 -22.91 5.48
CA ILE A 948 -13.13 -22.26 6.38
C ILE A 948 -14.09 -23.25 7.08
N SER A 949 -13.99 -24.54 6.77
CA SER A 949 -14.77 -25.61 7.41
C SER A 949 -14.02 -26.17 8.60
N ASP A 950 -14.68 -26.31 9.75
CA ASP A 950 -14.09 -26.85 10.98
C ASP A 950 -13.76 -28.35 10.90
N GLU A 951 -14.41 -29.08 9.98
CA GLU A 951 -14.07 -30.44 9.56
C GLU A 951 -12.60 -30.59 9.10
N TYR A 952 -11.99 -29.52 8.57
CA TYR A 952 -10.58 -29.51 8.18
C TYR A 952 -9.65 -29.00 9.27
N HIS A 953 -10.19 -28.62 10.44
CA HIS A 953 -9.50 -28.23 11.67
C HIS A 953 -8.62 -26.96 11.63
N ILE A 954 -8.14 -26.52 10.47
CA ILE A 954 -7.21 -25.39 10.37
C ILE A 954 -7.89 -24.08 10.81
N ILE A 955 -9.15 -23.84 10.43
CA ILE A 955 -9.86 -22.62 10.86
C ILE A 955 -10.00 -22.52 12.37
N ARG A 956 -10.20 -23.66 13.06
CA ARG A 956 -10.25 -23.72 14.53
C ARG A 956 -8.92 -23.26 15.13
N HIS A 957 -7.79 -23.73 14.62
CA HIS A 957 -6.48 -23.26 15.08
C HIS A 957 -6.22 -21.78 14.77
N VAL A 958 -6.63 -21.28 13.60
CA VAL A 958 -6.54 -19.84 13.27
C VAL A 958 -7.26 -19.03 14.34
N MET A 959 -8.54 -19.34 14.60
CA MET A 959 -9.36 -18.60 15.55
C MET A 959 -8.81 -18.71 16.97
N ASN A 960 -8.39 -19.90 17.39
CA ASN A 960 -7.75 -20.13 18.69
C ASN A 960 -6.49 -19.27 18.88
N LEU A 961 -5.60 -19.24 17.89
CA LEU A 961 -4.34 -18.53 17.96
C LEU A 961 -4.51 -17.00 18.02
N GLU A 962 -5.63 -16.43 17.54
CA GLU A 962 -5.96 -15.02 17.76
C GLU A 962 -6.05 -14.67 19.26
N ALA A 963 -6.67 -15.54 20.07
CA ALA A 963 -6.73 -15.34 21.51
C ALA A 963 -5.36 -15.60 22.15
N VAL A 964 -4.65 -16.66 21.76
CA VAL A 964 -3.31 -17.00 22.29
C VAL A 964 -2.29 -15.87 22.06
N ASN A 965 -2.39 -15.18 20.93
CA ASN A 965 -1.56 -14.02 20.63
C ASN A 965 -1.91 -12.79 21.49
N THR A 966 -3.13 -12.74 22.03
CA THR A 966 -3.68 -11.62 22.80
C THR A 966 -3.50 -11.79 24.31
N TYR A 967 -3.92 -12.93 24.88
CA TYR A 967 -3.93 -13.13 26.32
C TYR A 967 -2.51 -13.41 26.88
N GLU A 968 -2.37 -13.29 28.19
CA GLU A 968 -1.09 -13.41 28.92
C GLU A 968 -0.01 -12.43 28.43
N GLY A 969 -0.42 -11.25 27.97
CA GLY A 969 0.46 -10.22 27.43
C GLY A 969 0.39 -10.21 25.90
N THR A 970 -0.08 -9.11 25.34
CA THR A 970 -0.21 -8.98 23.89
C THR A 970 1.17 -9.00 23.21
N HIS A 971 1.17 -9.27 21.91
CA HIS A 971 2.38 -9.21 21.09
C HIS A 971 3.15 -7.89 21.25
N ASP A 972 2.43 -6.77 21.40
CA ASP A 972 3.00 -5.43 21.57
C ASP A 972 3.48 -5.18 22.99
N ILE A 973 2.77 -5.64 24.02
CA ILE A 973 3.24 -5.55 25.40
C ILE A 973 4.56 -6.30 25.58
N HIS A 974 4.72 -7.47 24.98
CA HIS A 974 6.02 -8.16 24.97
C HIS A 974 7.08 -7.38 24.19
N ALA A 975 6.73 -6.72 23.09
CA ALA A 975 7.67 -5.84 22.38
C ALA A 975 8.14 -4.68 23.26
N LEU A 976 7.25 -4.06 24.05
CA LEU A 976 7.58 -2.99 24.98
C LEU A 976 8.41 -3.47 26.18
N ILE A 977 8.17 -4.69 26.68
CA ILE A 977 9.02 -5.33 27.69
C ILE A 977 10.45 -5.46 27.15
N LEU A 978 10.61 -5.95 25.93
CA LEU A 978 11.93 -6.08 25.29
C LEU A 978 12.55 -4.72 24.98
N GLY A 979 11.78 -3.77 24.47
CA GLY A 979 12.23 -2.41 24.19
C GLY A 979 12.77 -1.72 25.44
N ARG A 980 12.09 -1.87 26.58
CA ARG A 980 12.58 -1.39 27.87
C ARG A 980 13.90 -2.06 28.27
N SER A 981 14.03 -3.37 28.09
CA SER A 981 15.26 -4.07 28.47
C SER A 981 16.44 -3.78 27.52
N ILE A 982 16.17 -3.43 26.25
CA ILE A 982 17.19 -3.00 25.28
C ILE A 982 17.66 -1.58 25.56
N THR A 983 16.74 -0.66 25.86
CA THR A 983 17.04 0.78 25.94
C THR A 983 17.25 1.30 27.36
N GLY A 984 16.80 0.56 28.37
CA GLY A 984 16.69 1.02 29.75
C GLY A 984 15.53 2.00 29.99
N ILE A 985 14.71 2.32 28.96
CA ILE A 985 13.66 3.34 29.01
C ILE A 985 12.28 2.68 28.88
N GLN A 986 11.37 2.98 29.80
CA GLN A 986 9.99 2.48 29.75
C GLN A 986 9.17 3.28 28.73
N ALA A 987 8.32 2.58 27.94
CA ALA A 987 7.42 3.20 26.95
C ALA A 987 6.02 2.56 26.99
N PHE A 988 5.53 2.22 28.19
CA PHE A 988 4.17 1.65 28.35
C PHE A 988 3.08 2.72 28.46
N LYS A 989 3.47 3.98 28.68
CA LYS A 989 2.61 5.14 28.90
C LYS A 989 2.91 6.24 27.91
#